data_AF-A0A7W7F0F5-F1
#
_entry.id   AF-A0A7W7F0F5-F1
#
_cell.length_a   1.000
_cell.length_b   1.000
_cell.length_c   1.000
_cell.angle_alpha   90.00
_cell.angle_beta   90.00
_cell.angle_gamma   90.00
#
_symmetry.space_group_name_H-M   'P 1'
#
loop_
_entity.id
_entity.type
_entity.pdbx_description
1 polymer ?
#
loop_
_entity_poly.entity_id
_entity_poly.type
_entity_poly.pdbx_seq_one_letter_code
_entity_poly.pdbx_strand_id
1 'polypeptide(L)'
;MTDLFDDALFRAGACTAAAKALEPAILADVKITRAMLNDAMIGAYGGTDAEGRWTQRESFEVLEHAIALVMRKRSALRPHIVVADIEAAAAVLHRLPTQTVRSEEQIEWQQFSTPLDLAAVALHLAAPTPQDIVLEPSAGNGLLVAQLPAVAALQLNEIDPTRRARLEAAFPDTQVSGHDGAMVATTMAALPRPGLIIMNPPFSRSFGRGGDSLAAVRHLQAAIRRVRPNGRIVAVMPDWFTHSARMGETWTSTLEQVAVRTSIRLTDAYGKHGTSVAVRLYVLDKCVGQGNGVTIQRANVRELLSELRVPERLPLSAEAEKPATRGGSVSLFRSVRSKPATAPRVFRAPTRNEVAPVTYQVLDTPAPLAEQTGVYLPYRPSRIVFDTAGEHPTALVESVAMGSIPAPIPTHVPALPERTVSERLLSSSQLETVVYAGHAWTQFIPGRFRPDKEGVGLVIDENGSRYRKGFFLGDGTGAGKGRQVAAVILDNWLAGRRRAIWVSKNEALHADAIRDWTALGGMAADVQPLSRWKIDEPISMSEGVLFVTYPTLRSTRGDASRLEQIITWAGEDFEGVIAWDEAHEMGGVAGGEGSMIAKKGSQQGIAGVLLQNRLPGARVLYASATGASEVNNLAYAVRLGLWGPETSFANREAFITEIRQGGIAAMELVARDLKATGLYTARALSFAGVEYEILRHELTADQIEVYDTYADAWSIIHRNMEQALELTGVVDAGGDTLNSGAKAAARSRFESCKQRFFGAVLLSCKLPTVIAAVRQHLEAGQSVVLQLVSTAEAILDRRLGELSPDERAELDLDLSPREAVIDYLQRAFPVQQMVPYRDDTGEVRSRPMFDERGTPVTNPEAEATRDALIEQLCALPPIAAVLDGILEHFGHDNVAEVTGC
;
A
#
# COMPACT_ATOMS: atom_id res chain seq x y z
N MET A 1 16.12 -39.36 18.18
CA MET A 1 15.17 -39.05 17.10
C MET A 1 15.76 -39.42 15.73
N THR A 2 16.49 -40.54 15.67
CA THR A 2 17.25 -41.02 14.50
C THR A 2 16.63 -42.28 13.87
N ASP A 3 15.69 -42.94 14.55
CA ASP A 3 15.03 -44.17 14.07
C ASP A 3 14.00 -43.97 12.94
N LEU A 4 13.38 -42.78 12.84
CA LEU A 4 12.29 -42.52 11.88
C LEU A 4 12.78 -42.36 10.43
N PHE A 5 14.02 -41.92 10.22
CA PHE A 5 14.59 -41.77 8.89
C PHE A 5 15.15 -43.09 8.33
N ASP A 6 15.67 -43.97 9.20
CA ASP A 6 16.17 -45.29 8.80
C ASP A 6 15.02 -46.23 8.37
N ASP A 7 13.84 -46.13 9.00
CA ASP A 7 12.68 -46.96 8.64
C ASP A 7 12.07 -46.57 7.27
N ALA A 8 12.01 -45.28 6.94
CA ALA A 8 11.47 -44.80 5.66
C ALA A 8 12.37 -45.19 4.46
N LEU A 9 13.69 -45.07 4.60
CA LEU A 9 14.66 -45.49 3.58
C LEU A 9 14.66 -47.01 3.40
N PHE A 10 14.59 -47.77 4.50
CA PHE A 10 14.44 -49.22 4.46
C PHE A 10 13.17 -49.64 3.73
N ARG A 11 12.01 -49.04 4.04
CA ARG A 11 10.73 -49.35 3.39
C ARG A 11 10.70 -48.98 1.90
N ALA A 12 11.34 -47.88 1.49
CA ALA A 12 11.46 -47.52 0.07
C ALA A 12 12.35 -48.53 -0.71
N GLY A 13 13.44 -48.99 -0.08
CA GLY A 13 14.31 -50.04 -0.63
C GLY A 13 13.58 -51.38 -0.77
N ALA A 14 12.84 -51.80 0.26
CA ALA A 14 12.03 -53.02 0.25
C ALA A 14 10.93 -52.97 -0.82
N CYS A 15 10.25 -51.83 -0.98
CA CYS A 15 9.24 -51.61 -2.02
C CYS A 15 9.81 -51.85 -3.42
N THR A 16 10.98 -51.26 -3.71
CA THR A 16 11.66 -51.41 -5.01
C THR A 16 12.12 -52.85 -5.24
N ALA A 17 12.62 -53.53 -4.20
CA ALA A 17 13.04 -54.93 -4.29
C ALA A 17 11.85 -55.87 -4.58
N ALA A 18 10.72 -55.67 -3.90
CA ALA A 18 9.49 -56.42 -4.15
C ALA A 18 8.96 -56.20 -5.58
N ALA A 19 8.99 -54.96 -6.07
CA ALA A 19 8.58 -54.65 -7.44
C ALA A 19 9.48 -55.33 -8.49
N LYS A 20 10.81 -55.32 -8.28
CA LYS A 20 11.78 -56.01 -9.13
C LYS A 20 11.58 -57.53 -9.17
N ALA A 21 11.15 -58.14 -8.06
CA ALA A 21 10.86 -59.58 -8.00
C ALA A 21 9.67 -59.99 -8.89
N LEU A 22 8.74 -59.07 -9.16
CA LEU A 22 7.58 -59.30 -10.02
C LEU A 22 7.88 -59.07 -11.52
N GLU A 23 8.94 -58.34 -11.86
CA GLU A 23 9.27 -58.00 -13.25
C GLU A 23 9.38 -59.22 -14.20
N PRO A 24 10.08 -60.32 -13.85
CA PRO A 24 10.22 -61.46 -14.76
C PRO A 24 8.88 -62.09 -15.12
N ALA A 25 7.96 -62.19 -14.16
CA ALA A 25 6.63 -62.73 -14.38
C ALA A 25 5.77 -61.83 -15.28
N ILE A 26 5.86 -60.51 -15.08
CA ILE A 26 5.16 -59.53 -15.93
C ILE A 26 5.74 -59.55 -17.35
N LEU A 27 7.07 -59.67 -17.49
CA LEU A 27 7.76 -59.73 -18.78
C LEU A 27 7.43 -61.01 -19.57
N ALA A 28 7.29 -62.15 -18.88
CA ALA A 28 6.91 -63.44 -19.45
C ALA A 28 5.39 -63.61 -19.65
N ASP A 29 4.61 -62.52 -19.47
CA ASP A 29 3.15 -62.51 -19.62
C ASP A 29 2.41 -63.53 -18.74
N VAL A 30 2.99 -63.87 -17.59
CA VAL A 30 2.39 -64.76 -16.59
C VAL A 30 1.27 -64.03 -15.85
N LYS A 31 0.18 -64.74 -15.52
CA LYS A 31 -0.89 -64.21 -14.67
C LYS A 31 -0.37 -63.97 -13.26
N ILE A 32 -0.34 -62.71 -12.83
CA ILE A 32 0.09 -62.35 -11.47
C ILE A 32 -1.02 -62.74 -10.49
N THR A 33 -0.70 -63.61 -9.55
CA THR A 33 -1.62 -64.05 -8.49
C THR A 33 -1.34 -63.33 -7.18
N ARG A 34 -2.31 -63.35 -6.25
CA ARG A 34 -2.10 -62.82 -4.89
C ARG A 34 -0.96 -63.54 -4.16
N ALA A 35 -0.79 -64.84 -4.39
CA ALA A 35 0.30 -65.61 -3.80
C ALA A 35 1.66 -65.07 -4.25
N MET A 36 1.85 -64.86 -5.56
CA MET A 36 3.09 -64.28 -6.10
C MET A 36 3.36 -62.87 -5.56
N LEU A 37 2.31 -62.07 -5.37
CA LEU A 37 2.43 -60.74 -4.79
C LEU A 37 2.87 -60.80 -3.33
N ASN A 38 2.25 -61.69 -2.54
CA ASN A 38 2.60 -61.89 -1.13
C ASN A 38 4.02 -62.45 -0.99
N ASP A 39 4.44 -63.38 -1.84
CA ASP A 39 5.81 -63.93 -1.84
C ASP A 39 6.86 -62.84 -2.11
N ALA A 40 6.58 -61.95 -3.06
CA ALA A 40 7.43 -60.80 -3.35
C ALA A 40 7.50 -59.81 -2.17
N MET A 41 6.37 -59.55 -1.50
CA MET A 41 6.32 -58.71 -0.31
C MET A 41 7.06 -59.34 0.87
N ILE A 42 6.84 -60.63 1.15
CA ILE A 42 7.52 -61.38 2.23
C ILE A 42 9.04 -61.38 2.01
N GLY A 43 9.48 -61.68 0.78
CA GLY A 43 10.90 -61.71 0.44
C GLY A 43 11.61 -60.37 0.62
N ALA A 44 10.92 -59.25 0.39
CA ALA A 44 11.52 -57.92 0.47
C ALA A 44 11.37 -57.23 1.83
N TYR A 45 10.22 -57.42 2.51
CA TYR A 45 9.90 -56.80 3.80
C TYR A 45 10.26 -57.68 5.01
N GLY A 46 10.69 -58.94 4.77
CA GLY A 46 11.22 -59.83 5.80
C GLY A 46 10.16 -60.41 6.75
N GLY A 47 8.91 -60.50 6.33
CA GLY A 47 7.81 -61.10 7.10
C GLY A 47 6.43 -60.88 6.48
N THR A 48 5.38 -61.33 7.17
CA THR A 48 3.99 -61.33 6.64
C THR A 48 3.21 -60.07 7.00
N ASP A 49 2.07 -59.85 6.34
CA ASP A 49 1.14 -58.76 6.66
C ASP A 49 0.50 -58.94 8.04
N ALA A 50 0.25 -60.18 8.45
CA ALA A 50 -0.24 -60.53 9.80
C ALA A 50 0.76 -60.15 10.92
N GLU A 51 2.05 -60.09 10.60
CA GLU A 51 3.11 -59.61 11.51
C GLU A 51 3.26 -58.08 11.49
N GLY A 52 2.42 -57.37 10.71
CA GLY A 52 2.43 -55.91 10.60
C GLY A 52 3.59 -55.36 9.75
N ARG A 53 4.32 -56.21 9.01
CA ARG A 53 5.48 -55.80 8.20
C ARG A 53 5.12 -54.98 6.97
N TRP A 54 3.93 -55.23 6.42
CA TRP A 54 3.36 -54.52 5.29
C TRP A 54 1.84 -54.71 5.29
N THR A 55 1.13 -53.89 4.53
CA THR A 55 -0.33 -53.93 4.38
C THR A 55 -0.74 -54.46 3.01
N GLN A 56 -1.91 -55.08 2.92
CA GLN A 56 -2.43 -55.52 1.62
C GLN A 56 -2.53 -54.37 0.60
N ARG A 57 -2.69 -53.11 1.04
CA ARG A 57 -2.64 -51.94 0.15
C ARG A 57 -1.24 -51.69 -0.40
N GLU A 58 -0.21 -51.71 0.43
CA GLU A 58 1.20 -51.57 -0.01
C GLU A 58 1.55 -52.61 -1.08
N SER A 59 1.00 -53.82 -1.00
CA SER A 59 1.19 -54.84 -2.04
C SER A 59 0.64 -54.41 -3.41
N PHE A 60 -0.53 -53.75 -3.47
CA PHE A 60 -1.06 -53.24 -4.73
C PHE A 60 -0.26 -52.06 -5.27
N GLU A 61 0.29 -51.22 -4.40
CA GLU A 61 1.16 -50.11 -4.80
C GLU A 61 2.51 -50.60 -5.34
N VAL A 62 3.08 -51.67 -4.74
CA VAL A 62 4.24 -52.37 -5.28
C VAL A 62 3.95 -52.96 -6.65
N LEU A 63 2.76 -53.53 -6.86
CA LEU A 63 2.35 -54.04 -8.16
C LEU A 63 2.27 -52.91 -9.22
N GLU A 64 1.71 -51.76 -8.86
CA GLU A 64 1.68 -50.57 -9.74
C GLU A 64 3.10 -50.09 -10.08
N HIS A 65 3.99 -50.06 -9.09
CA HIS A 65 5.39 -49.71 -9.30
C HIS A 65 6.11 -50.71 -10.23
N ALA A 66 5.88 -52.02 -10.06
CA ALA A 66 6.45 -53.06 -10.92
C ALA A 66 5.98 -52.91 -12.38
N ILE A 67 4.70 -52.56 -12.59
CA ILE A 67 4.15 -52.29 -13.92
C ILE A 67 4.82 -51.06 -14.54
N ALA A 68 4.98 -49.98 -13.77
CA ALA A 68 5.66 -48.76 -14.26
C ALA A 68 7.09 -49.07 -14.72
N LEU A 69 7.85 -49.85 -13.94
CA LEU A 69 9.21 -50.29 -14.28
C LEU A 69 9.25 -51.13 -15.57
N VAL A 70 8.37 -52.12 -15.70
CA VAL A 70 8.35 -53.00 -16.89
C VAL A 70 7.92 -52.25 -18.14
N MET A 71 6.88 -51.40 -18.03
CA MET A 71 6.39 -50.64 -19.19
C MET A 71 7.42 -49.61 -19.67
N ARG A 72 8.13 -48.93 -18.75
CA ARG A 72 9.20 -48.00 -19.12
C ARG A 72 10.31 -48.70 -19.90
N LYS A 73 10.70 -49.91 -19.49
CA LYS A 73 11.69 -50.73 -20.22
C LYS A 73 11.20 -51.10 -21.63
N ARG A 74 9.90 -51.34 -21.81
CA ARG A 74 9.30 -51.66 -23.12
C ARG A 74 9.12 -50.41 -24.01
N SER A 75 8.85 -49.24 -23.44
CA SER A 75 8.53 -48.00 -24.18
C SER A 75 9.75 -47.18 -24.59
N ALA A 76 10.86 -47.22 -23.83
CA ALA A 76 12.07 -46.46 -24.10
C ALA A 76 12.71 -46.71 -25.48
N LEU A 77 12.29 -47.78 -26.17
CA LEU A 77 12.78 -48.20 -27.48
C LEU A 77 11.83 -47.83 -28.65
N ARG A 78 10.71 -47.14 -28.39
CA ARG A 78 9.66 -46.92 -29.39
C ARG A 78 9.50 -45.44 -29.75
N PRO A 79 9.26 -45.11 -31.04
CA PRO A 79 9.12 -43.73 -31.49
C PRO A 79 7.72 -43.13 -31.26
N HIS A 80 6.67 -43.94 -31.16
CA HIS A 80 5.28 -43.51 -30.94
C HIS A 80 4.44 -44.64 -30.36
N ILE A 81 3.26 -44.30 -29.80
CA ILE A 81 2.28 -45.27 -29.27
C ILE A 81 1.22 -45.56 -30.32
N VAL A 82 0.99 -46.83 -30.62
CA VAL A 82 -0.03 -47.29 -31.57
C VAL A 82 -1.18 -48.03 -30.87
N VAL A 83 -2.27 -48.29 -31.58
CA VAL A 83 -3.44 -49.01 -31.06
C VAL A 83 -3.07 -50.39 -30.48
N ALA A 84 -2.12 -51.10 -31.11
CA ALA A 84 -1.62 -52.39 -30.61
C ALA A 84 -0.97 -52.31 -29.21
N ASP A 85 -0.47 -51.13 -28.82
CA ASP A 85 0.12 -50.91 -27.50
C ASP A 85 -0.97 -50.77 -26.44
N ILE A 86 -2.10 -50.18 -26.80
CA ILE A 86 -3.30 -50.12 -25.96
C ILE A 86 -3.84 -51.54 -25.72
N GLU A 87 -3.87 -52.38 -26.75
CA GLU A 87 -4.27 -53.78 -26.64
C GLU A 87 -3.31 -54.58 -25.74
N ALA A 88 -2.00 -54.35 -25.88
CA ALA A 88 -0.99 -54.96 -25.01
C ALA A 88 -1.14 -54.52 -23.55
N ALA A 89 -1.39 -53.23 -23.30
CA ALA A 89 -1.67 -52.68 -21.98
C ALA A 89 -2.92 -53.30 -21.35
N ALA A 90 -4.00 -53.43 -22.13
CA ALA A 90 -5.24 -54.08 -21.69
C ALA A 90 -5.02 -55.58 -21.37
N ALA A 91 -4.19 -56.28 -22.16
CA ALA A 91 -3.84 -57.67 -21.91
C ALA A 91 -3.05 -57.84 -20.61
N VAL A 92 -2.09 -56.95 -20.33
CA VAL A 92 -1.38 -56.90 -19.04
C VAL A 92 -2.36 -56.67 -17.91
N LEU A 93 -3.20 -55.63 -17.99
CA LEU A 93 -4.19 -55.29 -16.97
C LEU A 93 -5.15 -56.45 -16.66
N HIS A 94 -5.58 -57.21 -17.67
CA HIS A 94 -6.45 -58.38 -17.49
C HIS A 94 -5.79 -59.50 -16.65
N ARG A 95 -4.46 -59.66 -16.77
CA ARG A 95 -3.65 -60.64 -16.03
C ARG A 95 -3.38 -60.26 -14.58
N LEU A 96 -3.67 -59.03 -14.17
CA LEU A 96 -3.46 -58.55 -12.80
C LEU A 96 -4.62 -58.95 -11.86
N PRO A 97 -4.33 -59.14 -10.56
CA PRO A 97 -5.38 -59.32 -9.56
C PRO A 97 -6.22 -58.05 -9.41
N THR A 98 -7.53 -58.20 -9.16
CA THR A 98 -8.40 -57.07 -8.83
C THR A 98 -8.05 -56.53 -7.45
N GLN A 99 -7.94 -55.20 -7.32
CA GLN A 99 -7.74 -54.53 -6.03
C GLN A 99 -9.05 -54.59 -5.22
N THR A 100 -9.14 -55.50 -4.24
CA THR A 100 -10.37 -55.70 -3.43
C THR A 100 -10.29 -55.13 -2.02
N VAL A 101 -9.14 -54.59 -1.60
CA VAL A 101 -8.93 -54.00 -0.27
C VAL A 101 -8.73 -52.50 -0.44
N ARG A 102 -9.50 -51.71 0.31
CA ARG A 102 -9.45 -50.25 0.30
C ARG A 102 -9.11 -49.76 1.71
N SER A 103 -8.20 -48.80 1.84
CA SER A 103 -7.98 -48.11 3.11
C SER A 103 -9.04 -47.03 3.33
N GLU A 104 -9.30 -46.66 4.58
CA GLU A 104 -10.16 -45.50 4.91
C GLU A 104 -9.64 -44.24 4.22
N GLU A 105 -8.33 -44.06 4.17
CA GLU A 105 -7.64 -42.99 3.45
C GLU A 105 -7.89 -43.04 1.92
N GLN A 106 -7.87 -44.22 1.29
CA GLN A 106 -8.16 -44.31 -0.15
C GLN A 106 -9.62 -43.97 -0.48
N ILE A 107 -10.56 -44.33 0.40
CA ILE A 107 -11.99 -44.02 0.25
C ILE A 107 -12.25 -42.54 0.52
N GLU A 108 -11.66 -41.98 1.58
CA GLU A 108 -11.81 -40.59 1.97
C GLU A 108 -11.15 -39.63 0.97
N TRP A 109 -10.05 -40.03 0.34
CA TRP A 109 -9.26 -39.18 -0.56
C TRP A 109 -9.49 -39.46 -2.06
N GLN A 110 -10.29 -40.47 -2.41
CA GLN A 110 -10.62 -40.88 -3.80
C GLN A 110 -9.38 -41.06 -4.71
N GLN A 111 -8.27 -41.53 -4.16
CA GLN A 111 -7.01 -41.68 -4.89
C GLN A 111 -6.92 -43.06 -5.56
N PHE A 112 -7.42 -43.16 -6.80
CA PHE A 112 -7.28 -44.36 -7.63
C PHE A 112 -6.24 -44.13 -8.74
N SER A 113 -5.27 -45.03 -8.84
CA SER A 113 -4.27 -45.00 -9.91
C SER A 113 -4.92 -45.21 -11.27
N THR A 114 -4.41 -44.50 -12.29
CA THR A 114 -4.91 -44.61 -13.66
C THR A 114 -4.66 -46.01 -14.22
N PRO A 115 -5.68 -46.74 -14.69
CA PRO A 115 -5.53 -48.04 -15.33
C PRO A 115 -4.59 -48.00 -16.54
N LEU A 116 -3.82 -49.06 -16.75
CA LEU A 116 -2.73 -49.07 -17.73
C LEU A 116 -3.21 -48.88 -19.18
N ASP A 117 -4.37 -49.44 -19.51
CA ASP A 117 -5.02 -49.30 -20.81
C ASP A 117 -5.57 -47.89 -21.03
N LEU A 118 -6.16 -47.27 -20.01
CA LEU A 118 -6.58 -45.86 -20.05
C LEU A 118 -5.38 -44.92 -20.16
N ALA A 119 -4.27 -45.21 -19.48
CA ALA A 119 -3.02 -44.48 -19.62
C ALA A 119 -2.47 -44.57 -21.06
N ALA A 120 -2.51 -45.76 -21.67
CA ALA A 120 -2.12 -45.94 -23.07
C ALA A 120 -3.02 -45.14 -24.03
N VAL A 121 -4.33 -45.08 -23.80
CA VAL A 121 -5.25 -44.24 -24.58
C VAL A 121 -4.90 -42.76 -24.45
N ALA A 122 -4.67 -42.29 -23.22
CA ALA A 122 -4.33 -40.89 -22.96
C ALA A 122 -3.02 -40.50 -23.67
N LEU A 123 -1.99 -41.35 -23.61
CA LEU A 123 -0.74 -41.11 -24.32
C LEU A 123 -0.87 -41.23 -25.85
N HIS A 124 -1.69 -42.14 -26.36
CA HIS A 124 -1.97 -42.24 -27.80
C HIS A 124 -2.63 -40.97 -28.35
N LEU A 125 -3.62 -40.43 -27.62
CA LEU A 125 -4.30 -39.17 -27.98
C LEU A 125 -3.41 -37.93 -27.78
N ALA A 126 -2.49 -37.99 -26.81
CA ALA A 126 -1.51 -36.94 -26.57
C ALA A 126 -0.54 -36.77 -27.74
N ALA A 127 -0.24 -37.86 -28.47
CA ALA A 127 0.70 -37.90 -29.59
C ALA A 127 2.05 -37.23 -29.24
N PRO A 128 2.77 -37.74 -28.23
CA PRO A 128 4.07 -37.20 -27.81
C PRO A 128 5.10 -37.32 -28.94
N THR A 129 5.99 -36.34 -29.01
CA THR A 129 7.07 -36.21 -29.98
C THR A 129 8.42 -36.05 -29.26
N PRO A 130 9.55 -36.35 -29.93
CA PRO A 130 10.87 -36.18 -29.33
C PRO A 130 11.20 -34.75 -28.89
N GLN A 131 10.46 -33.74 -29.36
CA GLN A 131 10.66 -32.33 -29.00
C GLN A 131 9.85 -31.90 -27.77
N ASP A 132 8.95 -32.75 -27.27
CA ASP A 132 8.08 -32.37 -26.17
C ASP A 132 8.80 -32.32 -24.83
N ILE A 133 8.49 -31.26 -24.08
CA ILE A 133 8.63 -31.26 -22.62
C ILE A 133 7.28 -31.69 -22.07
N VAL A 134 7.24 -32.82 -21.36
CA VAL A 134 6.02 -33.45 -20.84
C VAL A 134 5.91 -33.21 -19.35
N LEU A 135 4.74 -32.78 -18.86
CA LEU A 135 4.44 -32.65 -17.44
C LEU A 135 3.29 -33.57 -17.02
N GLU A 136 3.49 -34.30 -15.93
CA GLU A 136 2.42 -34.94 -15.16
C GLU A 136 2.32 -34.29 -13.76
N PRO A 137 1.29 -33.45 -13.50
CA PRO A 137 1.21 -32.61 -12.30
C PRO A 137 0.74 -33.35 -11.04
N SER A 138 0.28 -34.60 -11.18
CA SER A 138 -0.25 -35.43 -10.08
C SER A 138 0.08 -36.90 -10.38
N ALA A 139 1.36 -37.23 -10.29
CA ALA A 139 1.91 -38.41 -10.95
C ALA A 139 1.65 -39.75 -10.24
N GLY A 140 1.36 -39.74 -8.93
CA GLY A 140 1.20 -40.96 -8.15
C GLY A 140 2.41 -41.88 -8.29
N ASN A 141 2.17 -43.13 -8.70
CA ASN A 141 3.22 -44.12 -8.96
C ASN A 141 3.74 -44.08 -10.44
N GLY A 142 3.30 -43.11 -11.25
CA GLY A 142 3.81 -42.86 -12.60
C GLY A 142 3.22 -43.73 -13.72
N LEU A 143 2.08 -44.40 -13.48
CA LEU A 143 1.45 -45.28 -14.48
C LEU A 143 0.99 -44.54 -15.75
N LEU A 144 0.59 -43.27 -15.64
CA LEU A 144 0.10 -42.48 -16.77
C LEU A 144 1.21 -42.19 -17.80
N VAL A 145 2.45 -42.07 -17.33
CA VAL A 145 3.64 -41.82 -18.15
C VAL A 145 4.53 -43.05 -18.32
N ALA A 146 4.16 -44.20 -17.76
CA ALA A 146 4.97 -45.41 -17.78
C ALA A 146 5.25 -45.95 -19.21
N GLN A 147 4.38 -45.65 -20.16
CA GLN A 147 4.53 -46.03 -21.57
C GLN A 147 4.99 -44.88 -22.47
N LEU A 148 5.40 -43.75 -21.88
CA LEU A 148 5.82 -42.57 -22.64
C LEU A 148 7.03 -42.91 -23.55
N PRO A 149 6.98 -42.57 -24.85
CA PRO A 149 8.13 -42.64 -25.76
C PRO A 149 9.26 -41.68 -25.36
N ALA A 150 10.37 -41.71 -26.10
CA ALA A 150 11.43 -40.73 -25.92
C ALA A 150 10.93 -39.29 -26.21
N VAL A 151 11.13 -38.38 -25.25
CA VAL A 151 10.75 -36.96 -25.30
C VAL A 151 11.93 -36.09 -24.86
N ALA A 152 11.87 -34.78 -25.08
CA ALA A 152 12.98 -33.86 -24.76
C ALA A 152 13.22 -33.76 -23.25
N ALA A 153 12.14 -33.71 -22.46
CA ALA A 153 12.22 -33.78 -21.01
C ALA A 153 10.90 -34.26 -20.41
N LEU A 154 10.99 -34.90 -19.24
CA LEU A 154 9.84 -35.27 -18.41
C LEU A 154 9.92 -34.48 -17.10
N GLN A 155 8.78 -33.96 -16.66
CA GLN A 155 8.60 -33.27 -15.37
C GLN A 155 7.49 -34.00 -14.62
N LEU A 156 7.76 -34.41 -13.38
CA LEU A 156 6.79 -35.14 -12.56
C LEU A 156 6.55 -34.40 -11.25
N ASN A 157 5.31 -34.41 -10.76
CA ASN A 157 4.96 -33.83 -9.48
C ASN A 157 4.09 -34.78 -8.66
N GLU A 158 4.50 -35.08 -7.44
CA GLU A 158 3.75 -35.91 -6.49
C GLU A 158 3.86 -35.34 -5.06
N ILE A 159 2.71 -34.99 -4.49
CA ILE A 159 2.61 -34.34 -3.19
C ILE A 159 2.90 -35.31 -2.04
N ASP A 160 2.49 -36.58 -2.17
CA ASP A 160 2.73 -37.60 -1.15
C ASP A 160 4.21 -38.04 -1.14
N PRO A 161 4.93 -37.90 -0.02
CA PRO A 161 6.36 -38.21 0.04
C PRO A 161 6.66 -39.70 -0.23
N THR A 162 5.77 -40.62 0.13
CA THR A 162 5.98 -42.06 -0.05
C THR A 162 5.86 -42.46 -1.51
N ARG A 163 4.82 -41.98 -2.21
CA ARG A 163 4.66 -42.18 -3.65
C ARG A 163 5.73 -41.45 -4.44
N ARG A 164 6.11 -40.23 -4.02
CA ARG A 164 7.21 -39.48 -4.63
C ARG A 164 8.52 -40.26 -4.62
N ALA A 165 8.89 -40.88 -3.49
CA ALA A 165 10.09 -41.71 -3.40
C ALA A 165 10.07 -42.91 -4.37
N ARG A 166 8.90 -43.56 -4.55
CA ARG A 166 8.75 -44.66 -5.54
C ARG A 166 8.81 -44.16 -6.97
N LEU A 167 8.25 -42.98 -7.22
CA LEU A 167 8.28 -42.33 -8.52
C LEU A 167 9.72 -41.97 -8.92
N GLU A 168 10.52 -41.42 -7.99
CA GLU A 168 11.95 -41.17 -8.17
C GLU A 168 12.72 -42.48 -8.48
N ALA A 169 12.36 -43.59 -7.83
CA ALA A 169 12.95 -44.90 -8.14
C ALA A 169 12.58 -45.43 -9.53
N ALA A 170 11.35 -45.18 -10.00
CA ALA A 170 10.90 -45.55 -11.33
C ALA A 170 11.46 -44.64 -12.45
N PHE A 171 11.78 -43.38 -12.12
CA PHE A 171 12.24 -42.35 -13.04
C PHE A 171 13.46 -41.59 -12.47
N PRO A 172 14.63 -42.25 -12.32
CA PRO A 172 15.82 -41.68 -11.68
C PRO A 172 16.44 -40.53 -12.47
N ASP A 173 16.18 -40.44 -13.78
CA ASP A 173 16.72 -39.41 -14.67
C ASP A 173 15.77 -38.20 -14.82
N THR A 174 14.69 -38.17 -14.03
CA THR A 174 13.60 -37.21 -14.17
C THR A 174 13.50 -36.33 -12.93
N GLN A 175 13.27 -35.03 -13.13
CA GLN A 175 13.02 -34.12 -12.02
C GLN A 175 11.62 -34.37 -11.43
N VAL A 176 11.57 -34.71 -10.13
CA VAL A 176 10.32 -34.93 -9.38
C VAL A 176 10.13 -33.83 -8.33
N SER A 177 9.00 -33.15 -8.35
CA SER A 177 8.64 -32.09 -7.39
C SER A 177 7.52 -32.52 -6.44
N GLY A 178 7.35 -31.77 -5.34
CA GLY A 178 6.40 -32.07 -4.26
C GLY A 178 5.34 -30.99 -4.03
N HIS A 179 4.95 -30.25 -5.06
CA HIS A 179 4.05 -29.10 -4.95
C HIS A 179 2.57 -29.50 -5.02
N ASP A 180 1.68 -28.63 -4.55
CA ASP A 180 0.25 -28.76 -4.84
C ASP A 180 0.01 -28.65 -6.35
N GLY A 181 -0.64 -29.66 -6.92
CA GLY A 181 -0.99 -29.76 -8.34
C GLY A 181 -1.85 -28.60 -8.85
N ALA A 182 -2.64 -27.95 -7.98
CA ALA A 182 -3.39 -26.74 -8.30
C ALA A 182 -2.52 -25.47 -8.41
N MET A 183 -1.26 -25.53 -7.96
CA MET A 183 -0.33 -24.40 -7.91
C MET A 183 0.86 -24.54 -8.87
N VAL A 184 0.91 -25.60 -9.69
CA VAL A 184 2.05 -25.90 -10.59
C VAL A 184 2.35 -24.80 -11.60
N ALA A 185 1.38 -23.97 -11.98
CA ALA A 185 1.62 -22.80 -12.82
C ALA A 185 2.56 -21.78 -12.16
N THR A 186 2.50 -21.65 -10.83
CA THR A 186 3.29 -20.71 -10.02
C THR A 186 4.53 -21.39 -9.44
N THR A 187 4.38 -22.56 -8.82
CA THR A 187 5.48 -23.24 -8.11
C THR A 187 6.55 -23.79 -9.05
N MET A 188 6.18 -24.15 -10.28
CA MET A 188 7.12 -24.65 -11.31
C MET A 188 7.43 -23.59 -12.37
N ALA A 189 7.19 -22.31 -12.10
CA ALA A 189 7.39 -21.22 -13.07
C ALA A 189 8.84 -21.11 -13.58
N ALA A 190 9.82 -21.48 -12.75
CA ALA A 190 11.24 -21.47 -13.11
C ALA A 190 11.66 -22.62 -14.04
N LEU A 191 10.83 -23.66 -14.22
CA LEU A 191 11.12 -24.78 -15.11
C LEU A 191 10.66 -24.48 -16.56
N PRO A 192 11.34 -25.02 -17.58
CA PRO A 192 10.92 -24.91 -18.98
C PRO A 192 9.44 -25.31 -19.17
N ARG A 193 8.66 -24.50 -19.89
CA ARG A 193 7.21 -24.73 -20.04
C ARG A 193 6.93 -26.00 -20.87
N PRO A 194 6.03 -26.88 -20.43
CA PRO A 194 5.70 -28.09 -21.17
C PRO A 194 4.93 -27.77 -22.45
N GLY A 195 5.26 -28.48 -23.54
CA GLY A 195 4.48 -28.50 -24.78
C GLY A 195 3.31 -29.50 -24.71
N LEU A 196 3.40 -30.46 -23.78
CA LEU A 196 2.40 -31.50 -23.56
C LEU A 196 2.20 -31.71 -22.05
N ILE A 197 0.94 -31.73 -21.60
CA ILE A 197 0.57 -32.11 -20.24
C ILE A 197 -0.35 -33.33 -20.31
N ILE A 198 -0.08 -34.35 -19.49
CA ILE A 198 -0.97 -35.49 -19.31
C ILE A 198 -1.33 -35.59 -17.83
N MET A 199 -2.61 -35.73 -17.49
CA MET A 199 -3.04 -35.63 -16.10
C MET A 199 -4.27 -36.45 -15.76
N ASN A 200 -4.30 -36.92 -14.50
CA ASN A 200 -5.48 -37.43 -13.81
C ASN A 200 -5.54 -36.75 -12.42
N PRO A 201 -6.12 -35.54 -12.30
CA PRO A 201 -6.16 -34.79 -11.05
C PRO A 201 -7.08 -35.45 -10.00
N PRO A 202 -6.93 -35.10 -8.71
CA PRO A 202 -7.87 -35.53 -7.67
C PRO A 202 -9.27 -34.94 -7.89
N PHE A 203 -10.32 -35.71 -7.57
CA PHE A 203 -11.70 -35.35 -7.91
C PHE A 203 -12.46 -34.55 -6.83
N SER A 204 -12.05 -34.61 -5.55
CA SER A 204 -12.87 -34.07 -4.45
C SER A 204 -12.12 -33.46 -3.24
N ARG A 205 -10.81 -33.18 -3.32
CA ARG A 205 -10.04 -32.49 -2.26
C ARG A 205 -8.87 -31.64 -2.78
N SER A 206 -8.60 -30.53 -2.07
CA SER A 206 -7.45 -29.61 -2.28
C SER A 206 -6.68 -29.42 -0.95
N PHE A 207 -5.36 -29.32 -0.98
CA PHE A 207 -4.52 -29.20 0.24
C PHE A 207 -4.85 -27.91 1.00
N GLY A 208 -4.99 -27.99 2.33
CA GLY A 208 -5.34 -26.85 3.20
C GLY A 208 -6.82 -26.44 3.24
N ARG A 209 -7.69 -26.94 2.33
CA ARG A 209 -9.14 -26.62 2.29
C ARG A 209 -10.06 -27.76 2.76
N GLY A 210 -9.61 -29.01 2.79
CA GLY A 210 -10.45 -30.18 3.10
C GLY A 210 -11.23 -30.67 1.87
N GLY A 211 -12.51 -31.08 2.03
CA GLY A 211 -13.40 -31.47 0.93
C GLY A 211 -13.60 -30.34 -0.09
N ASP A 212 -13.21 -30.55 -1.35
CA ASP A 212 -13.32 -29.56 -2.44
C ASP A 212 -13.89 -30.23 -3.70
N SER A 213 -15.19 -30.04 -3.95
CA SER A 213 -15.88 -30.59 -5.12
C SER A 213 -15.36 -30.08 -6.47
N LEU A 214 -14.49 -29.06 -6.49
CA LEU A 214 -13.92 -28.46 -7.70
C LEU A 214 -12.40 -28.67 -7.82
N ALA A 215 -11.80 -29.54 -7.01
CA ALA A 215 -10.36 -29.83 -7.03
C ALA A 215 -9.84 -30.15 -8.45
N ALA A 216 -10.51 -31.05 -9.17
CA ALA A 216 -10.13 -31.40 -10.54
C ALA A 216 -10.11 -30.20 -11.49
N VAL A 217 -11.06 -29.26 -11.33
CA VAL A 217 -11.15 -28.04 -12.15
C VAL A 217 -9.97 -27.11 -11.87
N ARG A 218 -9.60 -26.91 -10.60
CA ARG A 218 -8.46 -26.06 -10.23
C ARG A 218 -7.15 -26.61 -10.79
N HIS A 219 -6.93 -27.93 -10.70
CA HIS A 219 -5.76 -28.57 -11.29
C HIS A 219 -5.74 -28.43 -12.82
N LEU A 220 -6.90 -28.59 -13.48
CA LEU A 220 -7.01 -28.40 -14.93
C LEU A 220 -6.71 -26.94 -15.32
N GLN A 221 -7.22 -25.96 -14.60
CA GLN A 221 -6.91 -24.54 -14.82
C GLN A 221 -5.41 -24.25 -14.66
N ALA A 222 -4.77 -24.83 -13.63
CA ALA A 222 -3.32 -24.71 -13.44
C ALA A 222 -2.53 -25.33 -14.60
N ALA A 223 -2.96 -26.49 -15.10
CA ALA A 223 -2.36 -27.12 -16.29
C ALA A 223 -2.54 -26.26 -17.55
N ILE A 224 -3.73 -25.71 -17.78
CA ILE A 224 -4.02 -24.78 -18.89
C ILE A 224 -3.11 -23.56 -18.82
N ARG A 225 -2.92 -22.97 -17.63
CA ARG A 225 -2.01 -21.84 -17.45
C ARG A 225 -0.55 -22.23 -17.72
N ARG A 226 -0.12 -23.42 -17.32
CA ARG A 226 1.28 -23.90 -17.42
C ARG A 226 1.71 -24.33 -18.83
N VAL A 227 0.82 -24.94 -19.63
CA VAL A 227 1.18 -25.42 -20.97
C VAL A 227 1.51 -24.24 -21.91
N ARG A 228 2.45 -24.45 -22.84
CA ARG A 228 2.81 -23.45 -23.87
C ARG A 228 1.62 -23.11 -24.77
N PRO A 229 1.57 -21.90 -25.37
CA PRO A 229 0.64 -21.63 -26.46
C PRO A 229 0.75 -22.69 -27.56
N ASN A 230 -0.39 -23.13 -28.10
CA ASN A 230 -0.54 -24.25 -29.02
C ASN A 230 -0.12 -25.63 -28.46
N GLY A 231 0.23 -25.72 -27.17
CA GLY A 231 0.50 -26.98 -26.50
C GLY A 231 -0.77 -27.77 -26.18
N ARG A 232 -0.61 -29.08 -25.93
CA ARG A 232 -1.71 -30.03 -25.73
C ARG A 232 -1.84 -30.46 -24.27
N ILE A 233 -3.07 -30.66 -23.83
CA ILE A 233 -3.40 -31.26 -22.52
C ILE A 233 -4.30 -32.47 -22.75
N VAL A 234 -3.96 -33.59 -22.13
CA VAL A 234 -4.84 -34.76 -22.06
C VAL A 234 -5.20 -35.01 -20.60
N ALA A 235 -6.47 -34.80 -20.25
CA ALA A 235 -6.93 -34.79 -18.87
C ALA A 235 -8.05 -35.81 -18.61
N VAL A 236 -7.85 -36.70 -17.62
CA VAL A 236 -8.88 -37.58 -17.08
C VAL A 236 -9.66 -36.81 -16.00
N MET A 237 -10.88 -36.39 -16.31
CA MET A 237 -11.74 -35.57 -15.47
C MET A 237 -12.91 -36.38 -14.91
N PRO A 238 -13.52 -35.94 -13.79
CA PRO A 238 -14.76 -36.51 -13.28
C PRO A 238 -15.91 -36.44 -14.30
N ASP A 239 -16.83 -37.41 -14.28
CA ASP A 239 -17.96 -37.45 -15.23
C ASP A 239 -18.89 -36.23 -15.15
N TRP A 240 -18.96 -35.59 -13.99
CA TRP A 240 -19.77 -34.38 -13.78
C TRP A 240 -19.19 -33.14 -14.48
N PHE A 241 -17.92 -33.14 -14.89
CA PHE A 241 -17.32 -32.01 -15.60
C PHE A 241 -17.76 -32.03 -17.07
N THR A 242 -18.87 -31.37 -17.37
CA THR A 242 -19.52 -31.30 -18.68
C THR A 242 -20.22 -29.96 -18.86
N HIS A 243 -20.39 -29.53 -20.12
CA HIS A 243 -21.26 -28.40 -20.44
C HIS A 243 -22.73 -28.73 -20.08
N SER A 244 -23.17 -28.29 -18.91
CA SER A 244 -24.52 -28.50 -18.37
C SER A 244 -25.01 -27.22 -17.70
N ALA A 245 -26.32 -27.07 -17.48
CA ALA A 245 -26.89 -25.88 -16.83
C ALA A 245 -26.26 -25.57 -15.46
N ARG A 246 -25.88 -26.61 -14.70
CA ARG A 246 -25.23 -26.48 -13.39
C ARG A 246 -23.76 -26.08 -13.48
N MET A 247 -23.07 -26.42 -14.57
CA MET A 247 -21.62 -26.24 -14.73
C MET A 247 -21.26 -25.32 -15.89
N GLY A 248 -22.23 -24.62 -16.49
CA GLY A 248 -22.02 -23.86 -17.72
C GLY A 248 -20.99 -22.74 -17.56
N GLU A 249 -21.07 -21.99 -16.47
CA GLU A 249 -20.14 -20.91 -16.17
C GLU A 249 -18.73 -21.43 -15.83
N THR A 250 -18.62 -22.44 -14.96
CA THR A 250 -17.34 -23.08 -14.62
C THR A 250 -16.69 -23.75 -15.84
N TRP A 251 -17.49 -24.37 -16.71
CA TRP A 251 -17.03 -24.97 -17.96
C TRP A 251 -16.47 -23.91 -18.92
N THR A 252 -17.25 -22.85 -19.15
CA THR A 252 -16.89 -21.78 -20.10
C THR A 252 -15.64 -21.05 -19.64
N SER A 253 -15.58 -20.64 -18.37
CA SER A 253 -14.40 -19.98 -17.79
C SER A 253 -13.16 -20.86 -17.76
N THR A 254 -13.30 -22.16 -17.45
CA THR A 254 -12.15 -23.07 -17.38
C THR A 254 -11.54 -23.32 -18.76
N LEU A 255 -12.38 -23.43 -19.79
CA LEU A 255 -11.94 -23.80 -21.14
C LEU A 255 -11.80 -22.61 -22.09
N GLU A 256 -11.94 -21.37 -21.62
CA GLU A 256 -11.90 -20.15 -22.45
C GLU A 256 -10.63 -20.04 -23.32
N GLN A 257 -9.50 -20.50 -22.79
CA GLN A 257 -8.18 -20.40 -23.44
C GLN A 257 -7.80 -21.65 -24.25
N VAL A 258 -8.68 -22.65 -24.34
CA VAL A 258 -8.38 -23.93 -24.99
C VAL A 258 -9.53 -24.39 -25.91
N ALA A 259 -9.18 -25.11 -26.96
CA ALA A 259 -10.14 -25.78 -27.83
C ALA A 259 -10.26 -27.26 -27.44
N VAL A 260 -11.48 -27.73 -27.20
CA VAL A 260 -11.75 -29.16 -26.97
C VAL A 260 -11.65 -29.93 -28.30
N ARG A 261 -10.56 -30.67 -28.50
CA ARG A 261 -10.33 -31.47 -29.71
C ARG A 261 -11.06 -32.80 -29.68
N THR A 262 -11.18 -33.40 -28.50
CA THR A 262 -11.83 -34.71 -28.31
C THR A 262 -12.36 -34.84 -26.89
N SER A 263 -13.54 -35.44 -26.76
CA SER A 263 -14.19 -35.77 -25.49
C SER A 263 -14.63 -37.24 -25.52
N ILE A 264 -14.22 -38.03 -24.53
CA ILE A 264 -14.54 -39.45 -24.43
C ILE A 264 -15.07 -39.73 -23.02
N ARG A 265 -16.21 -40.41 -22.90
CA ARG A 265 -16.78 -40.86 -21.63
C ARG A 265 -16.67 -42.38 -21.52
N LEU A 266 -16.08 -42.86 -20.43
CA LEU A 266 -15.98 -44.29 -20.10
C LEU A 266 -16.74 -44.58 -18.81
N THR A 267 -17.61 -45.58 -18.82
CA THR A 267 -18.44 -45.93 -17.64
C THR A 267 -17.82 -46.99 -16.74
N ASP A 268 -16.93 -47.83 -17.25
CA ASP A 268 -16.26 -48.93 -16.52
C ASP A 268 -14.77 -49.02 -16.89
N ALA A 269 -14.02 -47.94 -16.66
CA ALA A 269 -12.57 -47.91 -16.90
C ALA A 269 -11.76 -48.42 -15.69
N TYR A 270 -12.28 -48.28 -14.47
CA TYR A 270 -11.53 -48.53 -13.23
C TYR A 270 -11.88 -49.85 -12.53
N GLY A 271 -12.63 -50.76 -13.17
CA GLY A 271 -13.12 -52.00 -12.54
C GLY A 271 -12.04 -52.88 -11.89
N LYS A 272 -10.86 -53.00 -12.53
CA LYS A 272 -9.69 -53.72 -11.96
C LYS A 272 -9.05 -53.04 -10.75
N HIS A 273 -9.23 -51.73 -10.63
CA HIS A 273 -8.80 -50.91 -9.50
C HIS A 273 -9.90 -50.79 -8.43
N GLY A 274 -10.97 -51.57 -8.58
CA GLY A 274 -12.01 -51.74 -7.57
C GLY A 274 -13.04 -50.62 -7.54
N THR A 275 -13.22 -49.81 -8.58
CA THR A 275 -14.27 -48.78 -8.64
C THR A 275 -14.98 -48.74 -10.00
N SER A 276 -16.28 -48.41 -9.99
CA SER A 276 -17.13 -48.28 -11.18
C SER A 276 -17.46 -46.82 -11.51
N VAL A 277 -16.60 -45.89 -11.08
CA VAL A 277 -16.78 -44.46 -11.34
C VAL A 277 -16.57 -44.19 -12.83
N ALA A 278 -17.56 -43.55 -13.45
CA ALA A 278 -17.43 -43.05 -14.81
C ALA A 278 -16.44 -41.87 -14.85
N VAL A 279 -15.65 -41.79 -15.93
CA VAL A 279 -14.66 -40.73 -16.15
C VAL A 279 -14.80 -40.16 -17.54
N ARG A 280 -14.26 -38.95 -17.73
CA ARG A 280 -14.17 -38.28 -19.02
C ARG A 280 -12.75 -37.96 -19.37
N LEU A 281 -12.33 -38.31 -20.58
CA LEU A 281 -11.02 -37.97 -21.12
C LEU A 281 -11.18 -36.81 -22.10
N TYR A 282 -10.48 -35.71 -21.85
CA TYR A 282 -10.45 -34.53 -22.70
C TYR A 282 -9.10 -34.36 -23.37
N VAL A 283 -9.10 -34.08 -24.67
CA VAL A 283 -7.93 -33.61 -25.42
C VAL A 283 -8.14 -32.14 -25.73
N LEU A 284 -7.26 -31.29 -25.20
CA LEU A 284 -7.37 -29.84 -25.25
C LEU A 284 -6.12 -29.26 -25.92
N ASP A 285 -6.29 -28.34 -26.86
CA ASP A 285 -5.16 -27.56 -27.42
C ASP A 285 -5.28 -26.11 -26.93
N LYS A 286 -4.16 -25.51 -26.49
CA LYS A 286 -4.13 -24.13 -25.98
C LYS A 286 -4.18 -23.10 -27.11
N CYS A 287 -5.37 -22.94 -27.66
CA CYS A 287 -5.76 -21.95 -28.65
C CYS A 287 -7.23 -21.56 -28.44
N VAL A 288 -7.58 -20.31 -28.78
CA VAL A 288 -8.97 -19.84 -28.74
C VAL A 288 -9.74 -20.44 -29.92
N GLY A 289 -10.88 -21.09 -29.65
CA GLY A 289 -11.75 -21.63 -30.69
C GLY A 289 -12.79 -22.63 -30.16
N GLN A 290 -13.91 -22.77 -30.87
CA GLN A 290 -14.92 -23.78 -30.50
C GLN A 290 -14.46 -25.19 -30.87
N GLY A 291 -14.43 -26.06 -29.86
CA GLY A 291 -14.12 -27.48 -30.00
C GLY A 291 -15.24 -28.30 -30.63
N ASN A 292 -14.94 -29.56 -30.94
CA ASN A 292 -15.94 -30.50 -31.46
C ASN A 292 -16.83 -30.97 -30.30
N GLY A 293 -18.10 -30.56 -30.26
CA GLY A 293 -19.02 -30.80 -29.13
C GLY A 293 -19.49 -32.25 -28.96
N VAL A 294 -18.97 -33.19 -29.74
CA VAL A 294 -19.37 -34.61 -29.72
C VAL A 294 -18.54 -35.37 -28.69
N THR A 295 -19.22 -36.09 -27.78
CA THR A 295 -18.58 -36.99 -26.82
C THR A 295 -18.76 -38.45 -27.23
N ILE A 296 -17.67 -39.19 -27.39
CA ILE A 296 -17.71 -40.63 -27.65
C ILE A 296 -17.97 -41.35 -26.33
N GLN A 297 -19.03 -42.14 -26.22
CA GLN A 297 -19.37 -42.86 -24.99
C GLN A 297 -19.22 -44.37 -25.18
N ARG A 298 -18.34 -45.03 -24.42
CA ARG A 298 -18.16 -46.50 -24.44
C ARG A 298 -18.11 -47.07 -23.03
N ALA A 299 -18.37 -48.37 -22.89
CA ALA A 299 -18.32 -48.98 -21.56
C ALA A 299 -16.88 -49.08 -21.04
N ASN A 300 -15.97 -49.55 -21.89
CA ASN A 300 -14.58 -49.85 -21.56
C ASN A 300 -13.62 -49.48 -22.71
N VAL A 301 -12.31 -49.55 -22.46
CA VAL A 301 -11.26 -49.18 -23.45
C VAL A 301 -11.30 -50.06 -24.70
N ARG A 302 -11.69 -51.33 -24.61
CA ARG A 302 -11.72 -52.25 -25.77
C ARG A 302 -12.75 -51.80 -26.80
N GLU A 303 -13.92 -51.36 -26.36
CA GLU A 303 -14.98 -50.87 -27.25
C GLU A 303 -14.64 -49.52 -27.89
N LEU A 304 -13.66 -48.80 -27.35
CA LEU A 304 -13.20 -47.49 -27.86
C LEU A 304 -12.23 -47.61 -29.03
N LEU A 305 -11.47 -48.72 -29.15
CA LEU A 305 -10.32 -48.86 -30.05
C LEU A 305 -10.64 -48.52 -31.52
N SER A 306 -11.79 -48.98 -32.02
CA SER A 306 -12.17 -48.76 -33.43
C SER A 306 -12.46 -47.29 -33.79
N GLU A 307 -12.75 -46.47 -32.78
CA GLU A 307 -13.15 -45.07 -32.90
C GLU A 307 -12.06 -44.09 -32.48
N LEU A 308 -10.94 -44.57 -31.93
CA LEU A 308 -9.81 -43.72 -31.60
C LEU A 308 -9.26 -43.07 -32.87
N ARG A 309 -9.26 -41.74 -32.88
CA ARG A 309 -8.60 -40.92 -33.89
C ARG A 309 -7.78 -39.88 -33.14
N VAL A 310 -6.50 -39.80 -33.46
CA VAL A 310 -5.60 -38.82 -32.87
C VAL A 310 -5.80 -37.49 -33.58
N PRO A 311 -6.25 -36.42 -32.88
CA PRO A 311 -6.37 -35.10 -33.50
C PRO A 311 -4.99 -34.56 -33.88
N GLU A 312 -4.87 -33.92 -35.05
CA GLU A 312 -3.64 -33.23 -35.45
C GLU A 312 -3.23 -32.19 -34.41
N ARG A 313 -1.93 -32.05 -34.14
CA ARG A 313 -1.38 -31.10 -33.17
C ARG A 313 -1.08 -29.77 -33.84
N LEU A 314 -1.31 -28.69 -33.11
CA LEU A 314 -0.87 -27.36 -33.54
C LEU A 314 0.66 -27.24 -33.39
N PRO A 315 1.33 -26.47 -34.28
CA PRO A 315 2.75 -26.17 -34.12
C PRO A 315 2.98 -25.29 -32.90
N LEU A 316 3.96 -25.63 -32.07
CA LEU A 316 4.34 -24.86 -30.89
C LEU A 316 4.87 -23.47 -31.30
N SER A 317 4.39 -22.41 -30.66
CA SER A 317 4.93 -21.05 -30.86
C SER A 317 6.32 -20.92 -30.24
N ALA A 318 7.24 -20.22 -30.90
CA ALA A 318 8.53 -19.85 -30.33
C ALA A 318 8.31 -19.00 -29.06
N GLU A 319 9.09 -19.25 -27.99
CA GLU A 319 9.08 -18.37 -26.81
C GLU A 319 9.86 -17.09 -27.14
N ALA A 320 9.28 -15.93 -26.82
CA ALA A 320 10.02 -14.68 -26.84
C ALA A 320 11.07 -14.71 -25.71
N GLU A 321 12.34 -14.47 -26.04
CA GLU A 321 13.41 -14.36 -25.04
C GLU A 321 13.13 -13.16 -24.12
N LYS A 322 13.06 -13.42 -22.81
CA LYS A 322 12.99 -12.34 -21.81
C LYS A 322 14.34 -11.61 -21.73
N PRO A 323 14.37 -10.27 -21.61
CA PRO A 323 15.60 -9.56 -21.30
C PRO A 323 16.16 -10.02 -19.94
N ALA A 324 17.47 -10.26 -19.88
CA ALA A 324 18.14 -10.69 -18.66
C ALA A 324 18.06 -9.61 -17.56
N THR A 325 17.44 -9.94 -16.43
CA THR A 325 17.48 -9.11 -15.21
C THR A 325 18.87 -9.21 -14.58
N ARG A 326 19.64 -8.12 -14.61
CA ARG A 326 20.92 -8.01 -13.90
C ARG A 326 20.67 -7.82 -12.40
N GLY A 327 20.78 -8.91 -11.65
CA GLY A 327 20.92 -8.86 -10.19
C GLY A 327 22.34 -8.43 -9.82
N GLY A 328 22.48 -7.28 -9.16
CA GLY A 328 23.74 -6.80 -8.59
C GLY A 328 23.59 -6.54 -7.10
N SER A 329 24.30 -7.35 -6.30
CA SER A 329 24.45 -7.22 -4.85
C SER A 329 24.95 -5.84 -4.43
N VAL A 330 24.31 -5.26 -3.41
CA VAL A 330 24.74 -4.01 -2.78
C VAL A 330 26.05 -4.24 -2.03
N SER A 331 27.14 -3.69 -2.55
CA SER A 331 28.39 -3.54 -1.80
C SER A 331 28.38 -2.18 -1.09
N LEU A 332 28.30 -2.23 0.24
CA LEU A 332 28.66 -1.11 1.10
C LEU A 332 30.16 -0.77 0.90
N PHE A 333 30.49 0.52 1.01
CA PHE A 333 31.82 1.15 1.05
C PHE A 333 32.46 1.61 -0.27
N ARG A 334 32.27 2.92 -0.56
CA ARG A 334 33.21 3.96 -1.07
C ARG A 334 32.41 4.92 -1.97
N SER A 335 32.60 6.22 -2.00
CA SER A 335 33.58 7.13 -1.39
C SER A 335 33.00 8.54 -1.53
N VAL A 336 33.06 9.33 -0.46
CA VAL A 336 32.75 10.76 -0.43
C VAL A 336 33.63 11.49 -1.46
N ARG A 337 33.00 12.21 -2.40
CA ARG A 337 33.66 13.26 -3.19
C ARG A 337 32.99 14.60 -2.90
N SER A 338 33.84 15.52 -2.48
CA SER A 338 33.64 16.91 -2.11
C SER A 338 32.93 17.73 -3.18
N LYS A 339 31.91 18.49 -2.78
CA LYS A 339 31.36 19.62 -3.55
C LYS A 339 32.31 20.82 -3.48
N PRO A 340 32.38 21.70 -4.51
CA PRO A 340 33.18 22.91 -4.47
C PRO A 340 32.58 23.94 -3.50
N ALA A 341 33.46 24.74 -2.90
CA ALA A 341 33.12 25.80 -1.95
C ALA A 341 32.31 26.93 -2.59
N THR A 342 31.21 27.30 -1.94
CA THR A 342 30.41 28.49 -2.24
C THR A 342 31.25 29.75 -2.03
N ALA A 343 31.14 30.72 -2.95
CA ALA A 343 31.87 31.97 -2.90
C ALA A 343 31.62 32.78 -1.61
N PRO A 344 32.60 33.54 -1.10
CA PRO A 344 32.47 34.28 0.15
C PRO A 344 31.45 35.42 0.03
N ARG A 345 30.42 35.39 0.89
CA ARG A 345 29.52 36.54 1.10
C ARG A 345 30.30 37.67 1.76
N VAL A 346 30.19 38.87 1.19
CA VAL A 346 30.79 40.10 1.72
C VAL A 346 30.19 40.40 3.10
N PHE A 347 31.01 40.29 4.14
CA PHE A 347 30.68 40.76 5.49
C PHE A 347 30.83 42.28 5.53
N ARG A 348 29.71 43.01 5.63
CA ARG A 348 29.73 44.45 5.98
C ARG A 348 29.95 44.57 7.49
N ALA A 349 30.88 45.42 7.90
CA ALA A 349 31.16 45.71 9.31
C ALA A 349 29.87 46.14 10.04
N PRO A 350 29.66 45.71 11.31
CA PRO A 350 28.48 46.09 12.06
C PRO A 350 28.49 47.60 12.34
N THR A 351 27.54 48.30 11.72
CA THR A 351 26.88 49.46 12.33
C THR A 351 26.31 49.04 13.69
N ARG A 352 26.30 49.95 14.68
CA ARG A 352 25.77 49.68 16.04
C ARG A 352 24.47 48.88 15.98
N ASN A 353 24.42 47.77 16.70
CA ASN A 353 23.25 46.90 16.81
C ASN A 353 23.13 46.42 18.27
N GLU A 354 23.17 47.38 19.19
CA GLU A 354 22.99 47.10 20.62
C GLU A 354 21.55 46.63 20.87
N VAL A 355 21.34 45.84 21.93
CA VAL A 355 20.00 45.45 22.36
C VAL A 355 19.44 46.62 23.16
N ALA A 356 18.42 47.29 22.62
CA ALA A 356 17.83 48.48 23.19
C ALA A 356 16.33 48.28 23.48
N PRO A 357 15.76 49.02 24.45
CA PRO A 357 14.32 49.03 24.66
C PRO A 357 13.59 49.58 23.42
N VAL A 358 12.54 48.88 22.97
CA VAL A 358 11.64 49.34 21.92
C VAL A 358 10.60 50.27 22.54
N THR A 359 10.93 51.56 22.61
CA THR A 359 10.07 52.58 23.24
C THR A 359 8.84 52.91 22.41
N TYR A 360 7.72 53.15 23.08
CA TYR A 360 6.46 53.60 22.50
C TYR A 360 5.79 54.62 23.43
N GLN A 361 4.99 55.52 22.86
CA GLN A 361 4.15 56.44 23.61
C GLN A 361 2.82 55.77 23.96
N VAL A 362 2.35 55.94 25.19
CA VAL A 362 1.06 55.44 25.65
C VAL A 362 -0.02 56.51 25.44
N LEU A 363 -1.19 56.10 24.98
CA LEU A 363 -2.36 56.96 24.79
C LEU A 363 -3.40 56.74 25.89
N ASP A 364 -3.57 57.74 26.75
CA ASP A 364 -4.62 57.75 27.80
C ASP A 364 -6.03 57.65 27.19
N THR A 365 -6.25 58.40 26.11
CA THR A 365 -7.48 58.29 25.28
C THR A 365 -7.19 57.38 24.08
N PRO A 366 -8.04 56.37 23.78
CA PRO A 366 -7.80 55.49 22.64
C PRO A 366 -7.68 56.27 21.32
N ALA A 367 -6.85 55.78 20.41
CA ALA A 367 -6.75 56.36 19.07
C ALA A 367 -8.13 56.35 18.35
N PRO A 368 -8.51 57.42 17.63
CA PRO A 368 -9.86 57.62 17.09
C PRO A 368 -10.18 56.72 15.90
N LEU A 369 -11.37 56.09 15.84
CA LEU A 369 -11.79 55.15 14.78
C LEU A 369 -11.60 55.71 13.37
N ALA A 370 -11.08 54.85 12.48
CA ALA A 370 -10.90 55.19 11.08
C ALA A 370 -12.22 55.01 10.32
N GLU A 371 -12.31 55.53 9.10
CA GLU A 371 -13.51 55.38 8.27
C GLU A 371 -13.80 53.90 7.98
N GLN A 372 -15.04 53.49 8.23
CA GLN A 372 -15.49 52.12 8.03
C GLN A 372 -15.71 51.83 6.55
N THR A 373 -15.13 50.74 6.05
CA THR A 373 -15.38 50.23 4.70
C THR A 373 -15.99 48.84 4.79
N GLY A 374 -17.29 48.72 4.49
CA GLY A 374 -18.03 47.47 4.66
C GLY A 374 -18.08 47.03 6.13
N VAL A 375 -17.56 45.84 6.44
CA VAL A 375 -17.50 45.28 7.81
C VAL A 375 -16.13 45.43 8.47
N TYR A 376 -15.23 46.20 7.86
CA TYR A 376 -13.83 46.34 8.28
C TYR A 376 -13.45 47.80 8.58
N LEU A 377 -12.46 47.95 9.46
CA LEU A 377 -11.79 49.21 9.79
C LEU A 377 -10.30 49.09 9.44
N PRO A 378 -9.67 50.13 8.88
CA PRO A 378 -8.21 50.22 8.79
C PRO A 378 -7.57 50.01 10.17
N TYR A 379 -6.63 49.08 10.26
CA TYR A 379 -6.03 48.71 11.53
C TYR A 379 -5.08 49.77 12.05
N ARG A 380 -5.13 50.00 13.36
CA ARG A 380 -4.10 50.73 14.10
C ARG A 380 -4.01 50.23 15.55
N PRO A 381 -2.86 50.38 16.20
CA PRO A 381 -2.78 50.19 17.64
C PRO A 381 -3.71 51.18 18.38
N SER A 382 -4.48 50.69 19.34
CA SER A 382 -5.47 51.54 20.04
C SER A 382 -4.88 52.38 21.18
N ARG A 383 -3.75 51.94 21.77
CA ARG A 383 -3.18 52.49 23.01
C ARG A 383 -1.72 52.89 22.93
N ILE A 384 -1.03 52.54 21.86
CA ILE A 384 0.42 52.77 21.75
C ILE A 384 0.75 53.40 20.40
N VAL A 385 1.79 54.22 20.36
CA VAL A 385 2.35 54.77 19.12
C VAL A 385 3.86 54.58 19.16
N PHE A 386 4.41 53.98 18.11
CA PHE A 386 5.85 53.83 17.96
C PHE A 386 6.40 55.03 17.18
N ASP A 387 7.44 55.69 17.72
CA ASP A 387 8.03 56.88 17.07
C ASP A 387 8.81 56.53 15.81
N THR A 388 9.49 55.37 15.81
CA THR A 388 10.44 54.98 14.76
C THR A 388 9.97 53.81 13.88
N ALA A 389 8.97 53.04 14.32
CA ALA A 389 8.51 51.87 13.58
C ALA A 389 7.71 52.27 12.33
N GLY A 390 7.96 51.61 11.21
CA GLY A 390 7.20 51.80 9.98
C GLY A 390 5.84 51.10 9.99
N GLU A 391 4.95 51.52 9.10
CA GLU A 391 3.69 50.80 8.84
C GLU A 391 3.95 49.43 8.20
N HIS A 392 2.94 48.56 8.27
CA HIS A 392 2.99 47.27 7.60
C HIS A 392 3.00 47.46 6.06
N PRO A 393 3.81 46.70 5.29
CA PRO A 393 3.93 46.90 3.83
C PRO A 393 2.61 46.80 3.06
N THR A 394 1.68 45.99 3.57
CA THR A 394 0.31 45.88 3.06
C THR A 394 -0.66 46.43 4.10
N ALA A 395 -1.63 47.23 3.69
CA ALA A 395 -2.66 47.77 4.58
C ALA A 395 -3.37 46.65 5.34
N LEU A 396 -3.42 46.79 6.66
CA LEU A 396 -4.10 45.86 7.55
C LEU A 396 -5.48 46.40 7.93
N VAL A 397 -6.41 45.50 8.18
CA VAL A 397 -7.76 45.79 8.67
C VAL A 397 -8.12 44.90 9.86
N GLU A 398 -9.06 45.36 10.68
CA GLU A 398 -9.75 44.54 11.67
C GLU A 398 -11.27 44.66 11.52
N SER A 399 -12.04 43.76 12.13
CA SER A 399 -13.51 43.87 12.10
C SER A 399 -13.98 45.06 12.92
N VAL A 400 -15.14 45.64 12.56
CA VAL A 400 -15.76 46.74 13.32
C VAL A 400 -15.96 46.38 14.80
N ALA A 401 -16.39 45.15 15.05
CA ALA A 401 -16.55 44.61 16.40
C ALA A 401 -15.26 44.68 17.23
N MET A 402 -14.14 44.26 16.65
CA MET A 402 -12.83 44.29 17.30
C MET A 402 -12.33 45.72 17.46
N GLY A 403 -12.43 46.56 16.42
CA GLY A 403 -11.98 47.95 16.48
C GLY A 403 -12.73 48.82 17.48
N SER A 404 -13.99 48.49 17.79
CA SER A 404 -14.82 49.23 18.76
C SER A 404 -14.33 49.15 20.21
N ILE A 405 -13.41 48.23 20.52
CA ILE A 405 -12.87 48.03 21.87
C ILE A 405 -11.36 48.31 21.87
N PRO A 406 -10.88 49.20 22.75
CA PRO A 406 -9.45 49.40 22.91
C PRO A 406 -8.83 48.25 23.71
N ALA A 407 -7.60 47.91 23.36
CA ALA A 407 -6.74 47.09 24.20
C ALA A 407 -6.39 47.83 25.51
N PRO A 408 -5.89 47.15 26.55
CA PRO A 408 -5.45 47.81 27.78
C PRO A 408 -4.12 48.55 27.54
N ILE A 409 -3.76 49.45 28.46
CA ILE A 409 -2.44 50.09 28.46
C ILE A 409 -1.39 49.03 28.81
N PRO A 410 -0.46 48.69 27.90
CA PRO A 410 0.53 47.65 28.16
C PRO A 410 1.66 48.18 29.05
N THR A 411 2.24 47.28 29.84
CA THR A 411 3.36 47.56 30.76
C THR A 411 4.70 46.99 30.30
N HIS A 412 4.70 46.08 29.32
CA HIS A 412 5.90 45.41 28.83
C HIS A 412 6.61 46.26 27.77
N VAL A 413 7.90 46.51 27.97
CA VAL A 413 8.77 47.16 26.98
C VAL A 413 9.72 46.11 26.42
N PRO A 414 9.57 45.70 25.14
CA PRO A 414 10.45 44.72 24.52
C PRO A 414 11.90 45.21 24.43
N ALA A 415 12.85 44.28 24.48
CA ALA A 415 14.27 44.55 24.25
C ALA A 415 14.75 43.81 23.01
N LEU A 416 14.98 44.55 21.92
CA LEU A 416 15.36 43.99 20.61
C LEU A 416 16.60 44.69 20.07
N PRO A 417 17.34 44.07 19.13
CA PRO A 417 18.44 44.75 18.45
C PRO A 417 17.94 46.01 17.74
N GLU A 418 18.63 47.15 17.89
CA GLU A 418 18.23 48.47 17.34
C GLU A 418 17.82 48.42 15.86
N ARG A 419 18.52 47.58 15.07
CA ARG A 419 18.26 47.39 13.64
C ARG A 419 16.85 46.86 13.34
N THR A 420 16.27 46.10 14.27
CA THR A 420 14.93 45.51 14.14
C THR A 420 13.87 46.57 13.89
N VAL A 421 14.00 47.72 14.54
CA VAL A 421 13.07 48.84 14.43
C VAL A 421 13.56 49.86 13.40
N SER A 422 14.84 50.27 13.48
CA SER A 422 15.39 51.33 12.63
C SER A 422 15.44 50.97 11.14
N GLU A 423 15.69 49.70 10.81
CA GLU A 423 15.61 49.19 9.44
C GLU A 423 14.25 48.57 9.09
N ARG A 424 13.24 48.75 9.96
CA ARG A 424 11.86 48.31 9.72
C ARG A 424 11.73 46.81 9.42
N LEU A 425 12.53 45.99 10.10
CA LEU A 425 12.44 44.52 10.00
C LEU A 425 11.13 43.98 10.61
N LEU A 426 10.54 44.76 11.53
CA LEU A 426 9.19 44.60 12.07
C LEU A 426 8.39 45.88 11.86
N SER A 427 7.12 45.74 11.43
CA SER A 427 6.17 46.85 11.40
C SER A 427 5.68 47.22 12.79
N SER A 428 5.06 48.40 12.93
CA SER A 428 4.39 48.84 14.16
C SER A 428 3.36 47.82 14.67
N SER A 429 2.56 47.24 13.77
CA SER A 429 1.62 46.17 14.10
C SER A 429 2.32 44.89 14.60
N GLN A 430 3.41 44.48 13.97
CA GLN A 430 4.15 43.30 14.42
C GLN A 430 4.83 43.52 15.78
N LEU A 431 5.35 44.73 16.04
CA LEU A 431 5.90 45.11 17.34
C LEU A 431 4.82 45.17 18.43
N GLU A 432 3.61 45.62 18.11
CA GLU A 432 2.47 45.60 19.03
C GLU A 432 2.17 44.19 19.56
N THR A 433 2.34 43.15 18.72
CA THR A 433 2.23 41.74 19.18
C THR A 433 3.27 41.42 20.25
N VAL A 434 4.52 41.87 20.08
CA VAL A 434 5.59 41.63 21.05
C VAL A 434 5.28 42.31 22.38
N VAL A 435 4.78 43.55 22.33
CA VAL A 435 4.35 44.33 23.50
C VAL A 435 3.23 43.61 24.25
N TYR A 436 2.14 43.23 23.57
CA TYR A 436 0.98 42.63 24.24
C TYR A 436 1.22 41.17 24.66
N ALA A 437 1.98 40.38 23.91
CA ALA A 437 2.37 39.04 24.35
C ALA A 437 3.21 39.11 25.63
N GLY A 438 4.20 40.01 25.68
CA GLY A 438 4.99 40.23 26.89
C GLY A 438 4.15 40.75 28.06
N HIS A 439 3.20 41.65 27.81
CA HIS A 439 2.25 42.13 28.84
C HIS A 439 1.36 41.01 29.38
N ALA A 440 0.81 40.14 28.52
CA ALA A 440 0.03 38.99 28.96
C ALA A 440 0.86 38.07 29.87
N TRP A 441 2.15 37.91 29.57
CA TRP A 441 3.06 37.05 30.31
C TRP A 441 3.55 37.63 31.65
N THR A 442 3.25 38.88 31.96
CA THR A 442 3.42 39.40 33.34
C THR A 442 2.30 38.93 34.27
N GLN A 443 1.24 38.32 33.73
CA GLN A 443 0.06 37.90 34.47
C GLN A 443 -0.01 36.37 34.65
N PHE A 444 -0.76 35.94 35.66
CA PHE A 444 -1.07 34.54 35.92
C PHE A 444 -2.59 34.34 35.97
N ILE A 445 -3.05 33.14 35.61
CA ILE A 445 -4.44 32.73 35.81
C ILE A 445 -4.73 32.76 37.32
N PRO A 446 -5.88 33.32 37.76
CA PRO A 446 -6.27 33.33 39.17
C PRO A 446 -6.35 31.91 39.76
N GLY A 447 -5.79 31.73 40.96
CA GLY A 447 -5.75 30.45 41.66
C GLY A 447 -4.47 29.62 41.47
N ARG A 448 -4.50 28.39 41.99
CA ARG A 448 -3.43 27.38 41.90
C ARG A 448 -4.02 26.08 41.42
N PHE A 449 -3.26 25.35 40.59
CA PHE A 449 -3.77 24.18 39.90
C PHE A 449 -2.76 23.04 39.85
N ARG A 450 -3.27 21.82 39.70
CA ARG A 450 -2.49 20.64 39.28
C ARG A 450 -3.12 20.04 38.00
N PRO A 451 -2.31 19.45 37.10
CA PRO A 451 -2.85 18.68 35.98
C PRO A 451 -3.74 17.54 36.49
N ASP A 452 -4.87 17.33 35.82
CA ASP A 452 -5.71 16.17 36.06
C ASP A 452 -4.95 14.86 35.74
N LYS A 453 -5.21 13.80 36.51
CA LYS A 453 -4.59 12.48 36.32
C LYS A 453 -5.21 11.71 35.16
N GLU A 454 -6.50 11.86 34.93
CA GLU A 454 -7.26 11.08 33.94
C GLU A 454 -7.67 11.91 32.70
N GLY A 455 -7.30 13.19 32.67
CA GLY A 455 -7.75 14.14 31.66
C GLY A 455 -6.73 15.21 31.28
N VAL A 456 -7.18 16.15 30.46
CA VAL A 456 -6.39 17.31 30.00
C VAL A 456 -6.73 18.60 30.78
N GLY A 457 -7.53 18.47 31.85
CA GLY A 457 -7.97 19.58 32.68
C GLY A 457 -6.91 20.04 33.69
N LEU A 458 -7.16 21.22 34.27
CA LEU A 458 -6.46 21.73 35.44
C LEU A 458 -7.44 21.71 36.61
N VAL A 459 -7.06 21.05 37.70
CA VAL A 459 -7.87 20.96 38.92
C VAL A 459 -7.34 21.97 39.93
N ILE A 460 -8.23 22.72 40.58
CA ILE A 460 -7.87 23.68 41.63
C ILE A 460 -7.23 22.92 42.80
N ASP A 461 -6.07 23.37 43.24
CA ASP A 461 -5.32 22.77 44.33
C ASP A 461 -4.47 23.84 45.03
N GLU A 462 -4.68 24.01 46.33
CA GLU A 462 -3.94 24.99 47.14
C GLU A 462 -2.42 24.76 47.13
N ASN A 463 -1.99 23.50 46.98
CA ASN A 463 -0.58 23.11 46.87
C ASN A 463 -0.11 23.01 45.40
N GLY A 464 -0.95 23.43 44.45
CA GLY A 464 -0.65 23.46 43.03
C GLY A 464 0.23 24.63 42.60
N SER A 465 0.53 24.65 41.30
CA SER A 465 1.34 25.70 40.68
C SER A 465 0.46 26.84 40.19
N ARG A 466 1.03 28.05 40.08
CA ARG A 466 0.40 29.15 39.35
C ARG A 466 0.68 28.99 37.87
N TYR A 467 -0.32 29.28 37.04
CA TYR A 467 -0.23 29.09 35.60
C TYR A 467 -0.12 30.45 34.93
N ARG A 468 0.97 30.69 34.20
CA ARG A 468 1.14 31.93 33.43
C ARG A 468 0.06 32.04 32.36
N LYS A 469 -0.47 33.25 32.14
CA LYS A 469 -1.44 33.50 31.06
C LYS A 469 -0.77 33.33 29.69
N GLY A 470 -1.57 32.98 28.69
CA GLY A 470 -1.15 32.92 27.29
C GLY A 470 -1.58 34.16 26.52
N PHE A 471 -1.09 34.28 25.29
CA PHE A 471 -1.51 35.31 24.33
C PHE A 471 -1.96 34.65 23.03
N PHE A 472 -3.02 35.18 22.42
CA PHE A 472 -3.58 34.65 21.19
C PHE A 472 -3.37 35.63 20.02
N LEU A 473 -2.55 35.21 19.07
CA LEU A 473 -2.28 35.90 17.81
C LEU A 473 -3.22 35.36 16.71
N GLY A 474 -4.33 36.06 16.52
CA GLY A 474 -5.39 35.78 15.54
C GLY A 474 -5.18 36.40 14.16
N ASP A 475 -3.95 36.81 13.83
CA ASP A 475 -3.66 37.46 12.55
C ASP A 475 -3.90 36.54 11.35
N GLY A 476 -4.52 37.09 10.30
CA GLY A 476 -4.70 36.47 9.01
C GLY A 476 -3.38 36.17 8.30
N THR A 477 -3.46 35.40 7.21
CA THR A 477 -2.32 35.16 6.33
C THR A 477 -1.81 36.48 5.75
N GLY A 478 -0.49 36.63 5.65
CA GLY A 478 0.14 37.85 5.10
C GLY A 478 0.47 38.95 6.12
N ALA A 479 -0.04 38.89 7.35
CA ALA A 479 0.35 39.83 8.43
C ALA A 479 1.72 39.52 9.06
N GLY A 480 2.39 38.44 8.63
CA GLY A 480 3.71 38.04 9.10
C GLY A 480 3.75 37.31 10.44
N LYS A 481 2.79 36.40 10.71
CA LYS A 481 2.74 35.60 11.95
C LYS A 481 4.06 34.92 12.31
N GLY A 482 4.73 34.26 11.37
CA GLY A 482 6.03 33.62 11.61
C GLY A 482 7.09 34.60 12.11
N ARG A 483 7.14 35.79 11.52
CA ARG A 483 8.02 36.89 11.96
C ARG A 483 7.67 37.38 13.36
N GLN A 484 6.38 37.46 13.70
CA GLN A 484 5.92 37.83 15.04
C GLN A 484 6.27 36.77 16.08
N VAL A 485 6.10 35.48 15.77
CA VAL A 485 6.53 34.37 16.63
C VAL A 485 8.03 34.44 16.90
N ALA A 486 8.84 34.62 15.85
CA ALA A 486 10.29 34.78 15.98
C ALA A 486 10.67 36.00 16.85
N ALA A 487 9.99 37.14 16.68
CA ALA A 487 10.24 38.36 17.45
C ALA A 487 9.94 38.19 18.95
N VAL A 488 8.84 37.50 19.26
CA VAL A 488 8.44 37.20 20.63
C VAL A 488 9.41 36.21 21.30
N ILE A 489 9.91 35.22 20.55
CA ILE A 489 10.98 34.32 21.01
C ILE A 489 12.27 35.13 21.25
N LEU A 490 12.63 36.03 20.33
CA LEU A 490 13.85 36.84 20.42
C LEU A 490 13.84 37.77 21.64
N ASP A 491 12.74 38.45 21.93
CA ASP A 491 12.60 39.28 23.13
C ASP A 491 12.87 38.47 24.41
N ASN A 492 12.33 37.25 24.49
CA ASN A 492 12.55 36.36 25.63
C ASN A 492 13.97 35.78 25.68
N TRP A 493 14.52 35.45 24.52
CA TRP A 493 15.90 35.01 24.36
C TRP A 493 16.89 36.03 24.90
N LEU A 494 16.68 37.30 24.55
CA LEU A 494 17.49 38.43 25.00
C LEU A 494 17.27 38.75 26.49
N ALA A 495 16.11 38.41 27.04
CA ALA A 495 15.84 38.44 28.47
C ALA A 495 16.39 37.21 29.25
N GLY A 496 17.23 36.39 28.63
CA GLY A 496 17.92 35.25 29.26
C GLY A 496 17.18 33.91 29.19
N ARG A 497 15.97 33.87 28.63
CA ARG A 497 15.20 32.63 28.44
C ARG A 497 15.62 31.96 27.12
N ARG A 498 16.75 31.26 27.17
CA ARG A 498 17.47 30.68 26.01
C ARG A 498 16.91 29.35 25.47
N ARG A 499 15.74 28.89 25.94
CA ARG A 499 15.09 27.67 25.44
C ARG A 499 13.66 28.02 25.02
N ALA A 500 13.29 27.71 23.78
CA ALA A 500 11.94 27.91 23.25
C ALA A 500 11.47 26.66 22.51
N ILE A 501 10.15 26.46 22.44
CA ILE A 501 9.50 25.37 21.69
C ILE A 501 8.62 26.02 20.63
N TRP A 502 8.88 25.73 19.36
CA TRP A 502 8.08 26.18 18.23
C TRP A 502 7.40 24.96 17.61
N VAL A 503 6.09 24.84 17.80
CA VAL A 503 5.30 23.74 17.24
C VAL A 503 4.58 24.22 15.97
N SER A 504 4.69 23.49 14.86
CA SER A 504 4.03 23.83 13.60
C SER A 504 3.50 22.57 12.87
N LYS A 505 2.92 22.75 11.67
CA LYS A 505 2.16 21.70 10.96
C LYS A 505 3.01 20.54 10.44
N ASN A 506 4.13 20.84 9.79
CA ASN A 506 4.95 19.87 9.07
C ASN A 506 6.43 20.27 9.09
N GLU A 507 7.30 19.37 8.64
CA GLU A 507 8.75 19.58 8.65
C GLU A 507 9.20 20.63 7.63
N ALA A 508 8.44 20.87 6.55
CA ALA A 508 8.78 21.86 5.52
C ALA A 508 8.79 23.29 6.09
N LEU A 509 7.91 23.58 7.06
CA LEU A 509 7.86 24.87 7.76
C LEU A 509 9.07 25.12 8.69
N HIS A 510 9.98 24.16 8.86
CA HIS A 510 11.25 24.38 9.57
C HIS A 510 12.11 25.42 8.85
N ALA A 511 12.12 25.41 7.52
CA ALA A 511 12.85 26.41 6.72
C ALA A 511 12.24 27.81 6.88
N ASP A 512 10.92 27.93 6.93
CA ASP A 512 10.22 29.20 7.22
C ASP A 512 10.55 29.73 8.62
N ALA A 513 10.57 28.85 9.63
CA ALA A 513 10.96 29.22 11.00
C ALA A 513 12.42 29.73 11.05
N ILE A 514 13.34 29.06 10.34
CA ILE A 514 14.73 29.54 10.19
C ILE A 514 14.77 30.89 9.48
N ARG A 515 14.02 31.08 8.38
CA ARG A 515 13.96 32.35 7.65
C ARG A 515 13.50 33.48 8.56
N ASP A 516 12.42 33.28 9.31
CA ASP A 516 11.87 34.32 10.18
C ASP A 516 12.75 34.61 11.40
N TRP A 517 13.42 33.59 11.96
CA TRP A 517 14.43 33.75 13.01
C TRP A 517 15.67 34.52 12.52
N THR A 518 16.22 34.12 11.38
CA THR A 518 17.43 34.73 10.81
C THR A 518 17.19 36.14 10.29
N ALA A 519 15.97 36.45 9.82
CA ALA A 519 15.58 37.80 9.43
C ALA A 519 15.66 38.81 10.59
N LEU A 520 15.58 38.34 11.84
CA LEU A 520 15.72 39.17 13.04
C LEU A 520 17.14 39.10 13.65
N GLY A 521 18.10 38.51 12.94
CA GLY A 521 19.50 38.42 13.35
C GLY A 521 19.88 37.16 14.12
N GLY A 522 18.97 36.19 14.26
CA GLY A 522 19.27 34.86 14.81
C GLY A 522 20.14 34.01 13.86
N MET A 523 20.76 32.95 14.38
CA MET A 523 21.50 31.99 13.56
C MET A 523 20.61 30.83 13.15
N ALA A 524 20.77 30.34 11.91
CA ALA A 524 20.01 29.17 11.44
C ALA A 524 20.21 27.93 12.33
N ALA A 525 21.39 27.80 12.95
CA ALA A 525 21.73 26.71 13.86
C ALA A 525 20.94 26.76 15.18
N ASP A 526 20.34 27.88 15.55
CA ASP A 526 19.57 27.99 16.80
C ASP A 526 18.23 27.25 16.72
N VAL A 527 17.69 27.04 15.51
CA VAL A 527 16.39 26.37 15.29
C VAL A 527 16.62 24.92 14.86
N GLN A 528 16.42 23.97 15.77
CA GLN A 528 16.70 22.55 15.53
C GLN A 528 15.42 21.71 15.53
N PRO A 529 15.20 20.83 14.53
CA PRO A 529 14.03 19.97 14.50
C PRO A 529 14.19 18.80 15.48
N LEU A 530 13.12 18.45 16.19
CA LEU A 530 13.10 17.35 17.15
C LEU A 530 13.44 15.99 16.52
N SER A 531 13.18 15.83 15.22
CA SER A 531 13.51 14.63 14.44
C SER A 531 15.02 14.32 14.40
N ARG A 532 15.88 15.30 14.69
CA ARG A 532 17.32 15.12 14.83
C ARG A 532 17.70 14.17 15.96
N TRP A 533 16.85 14.07 16.99
CA TRP A 533 17.01 13.08 18.05
C TRP A 533 16.00 11.94 17.87
N LYS A 534 16.40 10.71 18.14
CA LYS A 534 15.50 9.55 18.26
C LYS A 534 14.52 9.73 19.43
N ILE A 535 13.40 9.01 19.44
CA ILE A 535 12.36 9.16 20.46
C ILE A 535 12.79 8.69 21.86
N ASP A 536 13.75 7.77 21.90
CA ASP A 536 14.29 7.12 23.10
C ASP A 536 15.61 7.73 23.59
N GLU A 537 16.15 8.75 22.91
CA GLU A 537 17.39 9.43 23.32
C GLU A 537 17.11 10.83 23.89
N PRO A 538 17.89 11.31 24.86
CA PRO A 538 17.71 12.65 25.41
C PRO A 538 18.07 13.74 24.39
N ILE A 539 17.34 14.85 24.40
CA ILE A 539 17.66 16.03 23.59
C ILE A 539 18.90 16.71 24.19
N SER A 540 20.02 16.66 23.47
CA SER A 540 21.32 17.17 23.93
C SER A 540 21.53 18.68 23.77
N MET A 541 20.54 19.38 23.20
CA MET A 541 20.56 20.82 22.96
C MET A 541 20.46 21.62 24.26
N SER A 542 21.45 22.44 24.62
CA SER A 542 21.42 23.23 25.86
C SER A 542 20.58 24.51 25.76
N GLU A 543 20.61 25.15 24.59
CA GLU A 543 19.87 26.37 24.25
C GLU A 543 19.46 26.35 22.78
N GLY A 544 18.43 27.13 22.45
CA GLY A 544 17.89 27.31 21.10
C GLY A 544 16.37 27.15 21.05
N VAL A 545 15.86 27.09 19.82
CA VAL A 545 14.47 26.89 19.49
C VAL A 545 14.28 25.45 19.02
N LEU A 546 13.58 24.64 19.81
CA LEU A 546 13.21 23.29 19.43
C LEU A 546 11.99 23.34 18.50
N PHE A 547 12.20 23.04 17.23
CA PHE A 547 11.13 22.95 16.24
C PHE A 547 10.46 21.57 16.29
N VAL A 548 9.14 21.54 16.43
CA VAL A 548 8.36 20.31 16.63
C VAL A 548 7.16 20.34 15.67
N THR A 549 6.80 19.20 15.10
CA THR A 549 5.54 19.09 14.34
C THR A 549 4.42 18.48 15.17
N TYR A 550 3.16 18.87 14.95
CA TYR A 550 2.02 18.27 15.65
C TYR A 550 1.97 16.73 15.55
N PRO A 551 2.24 16.09 14.40
CA PRO A 551 2.33 14.63 14.31
C PRO A 551 3.47 14.05 15.15
N THR A 552 4.63 14.71 15.17
CA THR A 552 5.78 14.25 15.96
C THR A 552 5.50 14.35 17.45
N LEU A 553 4.89 15.45 17.92
CA LEU A 553 4.57 15.67 19.34
C LEU A 553 3.76 14.52 19.96
N ARG A 554 2.79 13.97 19.23
CA ARG A 554 1.92 12.88 19.73
C ARG A 554 2.51 11.48 19.59
N SER A 555 3.71 11.34 19.01
CA SER A 555 4.25 10.01 18.69
C SER A 555 4.80 9.28 19.92
N THR A 556 4.55 7.98 19.96
CA THR A 556 5.04 7.04 20.99
C THR A 556 5.67 5.81 20.33
N ARG A 557 6.65 5.18 21.00
CA ARG A 557 7.30 3.94 20.57
C ARG A 557 7.67 3.11 21.81
N GLY A 558 6.99 1.99 22.02
CA GLY A 558 7.11 1.25 23.28
C GLY A 558 6.73 2.16 24.46
N ASP A 559 7.61 2.25 25.45
CA ASP A 559 7.43 3.13 26.61
C ASP A 559 7.92 4.58 26.38
N ALA A 560 8.56 4.87 25.24
CA ALA A 560 9.08 6.20 24.92
C ALA A 560 8.01 7.10 24.27
N SER A 561 7.98 8.37 24.69
CA SER A 561 7.02 9.38 24.21
C SER A 561 7.75 10.67 23.86
N ARG A 562 7.47 11.25 22.68
CA ARG A 562 8.02 12.57 22.30
C ARG A 562 7.59 13.68 23.26
N LEU A 563 6.38 13.60 23.80
CA LEU A 563 5.90 14.55 24.79
C LEU A 563 6.80 14.54 26.05
N GLU A 564 7.09 13.37 26.60
CA GLU A 564 7.95 13.23 27.78
C GLU A 564 9.39 13.64 27.50
N GLN A 565 9.90 13.34 26.30
CA GLN A 565 11.22 13.77 25.86
C GLN A 565 11.34 15.31 25.85
N ILE A 566 10.33 16.02 25.34
CA ILE A 566 10.30 17.49 25.34
C ILE A 566 10.20 18.05 26.75
N ILE A 567 9.35 17.47 27.61
CA ILE A 567 9.18 17.92 29.00
C ILE A 567 10.48 17.76 29.80
N THR A 568 11.15 16.62 29.61
CA THR A 568 12.44 16.34 30.25
C THR A 568 13.50 17.36 29.84
N TRP A 569 13.53 17.72 28.55
CA TRP A 569 14.44 18.74 28.02
C TRP A 569 14.09 20.17 28.50
N ALA A 570 12.81 20.50 28.56
CA ALA A 570 12.33 21.79 29.04
C ALA A 570 12.67 22.00 30.53
N GLY A 571 12.50 20.95 31.33
CA GLY A 571 12.64 20.98 32.79
C GLY A 571 11.42 21.59 33.49
N GLU A 572 11.28 21.33 34.79
CA GLU A 572 10.13 21.78 35.58
C GLU A 572 10.03 23.31 35.70
N ASP A 573 11.18 23.99 35.74
CA ASP A 573 11.30 25.45 35.84
C ASP A 573 11.26 26.17 34.48
N PHE A 574 10.73 25.51 33.44
CA PHE A 574 10.69 26.09 32.10
C PHE A 574 9.84 27.37 32.04
N GLU A 575 10.51 28.46 31.73
CA GLU A 575 9.94 29.81 31.57
C GLU A 575 9.96 30.29 30.10
N GLY A 576 10.44 29.46 29.19
CA GLY A 576 10.58 29.80 27.76
C GLY A 576 9.24 29.95 27.05
N VAL A 577 9.32 30.37 25.78
CA VAL A 577 8.15 30.49 24.90
C VAL A 577 7.76 29.12 24.37
N ILE A 578 6.45 28.80 24.42
CA ILE A 578 5.85 27.72 23.64
C ILE A 578 4.95 28.39 22.61
N ALA A 579 5.40 28.40 21.36
CA ALA A 579 4.65 28.94 20.24
C ALA A 579 3.91 27.80 19.52
N TRP A 580 2.59 27.84 19.59
CA TRP A 580 1.71 26.97 18.81
C TRP A 580 1.36 27.68 17.50
N ASP A 581 2.16 27.43 16.47
CA ASP A 581 1.92 27.92 15.11
C ASP A 581 0.91 27.01 14.40
N GLU A 582 -0.11 27.61 13.79
CA GLU A 582 -1.35 26.95 13.38
C GLU A 582 -2.05 26.21 14.53
N ALA A 583 -2.22 26.90 15.66
CA ALA A 583 -2.81 26.37 16.90
C ALA A 583 -4.16 25.64 16.73
N HIS A 584 -4.91 25.93 15.66
CA HIS A 584 -6.17 25.24 15.34
C HIS A 584 -6.00 23.73 15.08
N GLU A 585 -4.79 23.25 14.76
CA GLU A 585 -4.46 21.83 14.65
C GLU A 585 -4.61 21.07 16.00
N MET A 586 -4.69 21.79 17.14
CA MET A 586 -5.05 21.21 18.44
C MET A 586 -6.57 21.10 18.67
N GLY A 587 -7.38 21.44 17.66
CA GLY A 587 -8.83 21.29 17.68
C GLY A 587 -9.29 19.87 18.01
N GLY A 588 -10.52 19.76 18.52
CA GLY A 588 -11.10 18.46 18.88
C GLY A 588 -10.51 17.81 20.13
N VAL A 589 -9.73 18.55 20.94
CA VAL A 589 -9.23 18.08 22.24
C VAL A 589 -10.35 17.69 23.22
N ALA A 590 -11.52 18.33 23.10
CA ALA A 590 -12.69 18.06 23.93
C ALA A 590 -13.49 16.81 23.50
N GLY A 591 -13.15 16.16 22.38
CA GLY A 591 -14.02 15.17 21.74
C GLY A 591 -15.18 15.86 20.99
N GLY A 592 -15.63 15.26 19.90
CA GLY A 592 -16.69 15.83 19.06
C GLY A 592 -18.07 15.33 19.50
N GLU A 593 -18.87 16.18 20.13
CA GLU A 593 -20.33 16.00 20.23
C GLU A 593 -21.01 16.54 18.97
N GLY A 594 -21.08 15.70 17.93
CA GLY A 594 -21.78 16.01 16.67
C GLY A 594 -22.37 14.79 15.96
N SER A 595 -22.24 13.61 16.55
CA SER A 595 -22.88 12.35 16.11
C SER A 595 -23.25 11.59 17.38
N MET A 596 -24.32 10.80 17.40
CA MET A 596 -24.87 10.07 18.57
C MET A 596 -23.90 9.08 19.30
N ILE A 597 -22.58 9.18 19.09
CA ILE A 597 -21.53 8.36 19.67
C ILE A 597 -20.43 9.30 20.18
N ALA A 598 -20.11 9.22 21.48
CA ALA A 598 -19.03 9.99 22.08
C ALA A 598 -17.67 9.67 21.40
N LYS A 599 -17.09 10.65 20.70
CA LYS A 599 -15.77 10.51 20.07
C LYS A 599 -14.66 10.84 21.08
N LYS A 600 -13.66 9.97 21.19
CA LYS A 600 -12.41 10.25 21.94
C LYS A 600 -11.73 11.51 21.36
N GLY A 601 -11.16 12.34 22.24
CA GLY A 601 -10.47 13.57 21.85
C GLY A 601 -9.28 13.33 20.92
N SER A 602 -8.94 14.32 20.11
CA SER A 602 -7.78 14.27 19.19
C SER A 602 -6.49 14.03 19.99
N GLN A 603 -5.73 12.97 19.65
CA GLN A 603 -4.44 12.69 20.28
C GLN A 603 -3.46 13.86 20.13
N GLN A 604 -3.52 14.61 19.03
CA GLN A 604 -2.71 15.81 18.82
C GLN A 604 -3.09 16.92 19.81
N GLY A 605 -4.39 17.21 19.92
CA GLY A 605 -4.90 18.19 20.88
C GLY A 605 -4.60 17.81 22.33
N ILE A 606 -4.71 16.52 22.67
CA ILE A 606 -4.38 16.01 24.01
C ILE A 606 -2.89 16.22 24.32
N ALA A 607 -1.99 15.81 23.42
CA ALA A 607 -0.55 15.99 23.63
C ALA A 607 -0.17 17.48 23.76
N GLY A 608 -0.80 18.34 22.96
CA GLY A 608 -0.61 19.79 23.03
C GLY A 608 -1.02 20.38 24.38
N VAL A 609 -2.22 20.04 24.87
CA VAL A 609 -2.69 20.51 26.18
C VAL A 609 -1.86 19.95 27.33
N LEU A 610 -1.43 18.69 27.26
CA LEU A 610 -0.57 18.11 28.29
C LEU A 610 0.81 18.79 28.35
N LEU A 611 1.41 19.15 27.21
CA LEU A 611 2.68 19.87 27.18
C LEU A 611 2.58 21.20 27.94
N GLN A 612 1.58 22.02 27.61
CA GLN A 612 1.39 23.28 28.33
C GLN A 612 1.00 23.04 29.79
N ASN A 613 0.21 22.02 30.14
CA ASN A 613 -0.18 21.79 31.53
C ASN A 613 1.00 21.39 32.41
N ARG A 614 1.96 20.64 31.88
CA ARG A 614 3.14 20.19 32.64
C ARG A 614 4.23 21.26 32.77
N LEU A 615 4.11 22.38 32.07
CA LEU A 615 5.04 23.51 32.12
C LEU A 615 4.31 24.78 32.62
N PRO A 616 4.03 24.91 33.94
CA PRO A 616 3.17 25.97 34.50
C PRO A 616 3.70 27.39 34.22
N GLY A 617 5.03 27.58 34.24
CA GLY A 617 5.71 28.85 34.02
C GLY A 617 5.91 29.26 32.56
N ALA A 618 5.57 28.38 31.60
CA ALA A 618 5.77 28.61 30.18
C ALA A 618 4.99 29.83 29.66
N ARG A 619 5.61 30.55 28.73
CA ARG A 619 5.03 31.69 28.01
C ARG A 619 4.34 31.19 26.76
N VAL A 620 3.03 30.94 26.84
CA VAL A 620 2.29 30.30 25.76
C VAL A 620 1.78 31.33 24.76
N LEU A 621 2.14 31.14 23.48
CA LEU A 621 1.65 31.90 22.34
C LEU A 621 0.82 30.97 21.46
N TYR A 622 -0.44 31.31 21.21
CA TYR A 622 -1.28 30.62 20.23
C TYR A 622 -1.33 31.46 18.96
N ALA A 623 -0.82 30.97 17.84
CA ALA A 623 -0.85 31.67 16.56
C ALA A 623 -1.77 30.93 15.58
N SER A 624 -2.92 31.50 15.25
CA SER A 624 -3.87 30.90 14.30
C SER A 624 -4.91 31.93 13.84
N ALA A 625 -5.08 32.08 12.52
CA ALA A 625 -6.06 33.01 11.95
C ALA A 625 -7.52 32.60 12.24
N THR A 626 -7.78 31.31 12.46
CA THR A 626 -9.12 30.71 12.61
C THR A 626 -9.43 30.28 14.04
N GLY A 627 -8.52 30.57 14.97
CA GLY A 627 -8.59 30.07 16.34
C GLY A 627 -9.77 30.58 17.18
N ALA A 628 -10.27 31.78 16.86
CA ALA A 628 -11.44 32.37 17.52
C ALA A 628 -12.68 32.41 16.60
N SER A 629 -12.72 31.59 15.54
CA SER A 629 -13.87 31.52 14.63
C SER A 629 -14.95 30.54 15.10
N GLU A 630 -14.57 29.50 15.86
CA GLU A 630 -15.48 28.53 16.46
C GLU A 630 -15.12 28.29 17.93
N VAL A 631 -16.12 28.08 18.79
CA VAL A 631 -15.91 27.87 20.24
C VAL A 631 -14.98 26.69 20.55
N ASN A 632 -15.05 25.62 19.75
CA ASN A 632 -14.21 24.43 19.93
C ASN A 632 -12.72 24.73 19.69
N ASN A 633 -12.42 25.79 18.93
CA ASN A 633 -11.05 26.24 18.67
C ASN A 633 -10.47 27.03 19.85
N LEU A 634 -11.25 27.37 20.87
CA LEU A 634 -10.73 27.92 22.13
C LEU A 634 -10.56 26.88 23.24
N ALA A 635 -11.05 25.66 23.04
CA ALA A 635 -11.00 24.59 24.05
C ALA A 635 -9.56 24.15 24.38
N TYR A 636 -8.62 24.28 23.44
CA TYR A 636 -7.19 23.99 23.67
C TYR A 636 -6.42 25.18 24.25
N ALA A 637 -6.97 26.39 24.19
CA ALA A 637 -6.32 27.63 24.60
C ALA A 637 -6.44 27.86 26.11
N VAL A 638 -6.11 26.82 26.88
CA VAL A 638 -6.34 26.76 28.35
C VAL A 638 -5.59 27.85 29.12
N ARG A 639 -4.59 28.50 28.51
CA ARG A 639 -3.83 29.59 29.13
C ARG A 639 -4.47 30.97 29.00
N LEU A 640 -5.58 31.11 28.28
CA LEU A 640 -6.27 32.40 28.19
C LEU A 640 -7.09 32.76 29.44
N GLY A 641 -7.31 31.81 30.35
CA GLY A 641 -8.11 32.05 31.55
C GLY A 641 -9.60 32.27 31.25
N LEU A 642 -10.12 31.55 30.25
CA LEU A 642 -11.52 31.61 29.83
C LEU A 642 -12.48 30.92 30.80
N TRP A 643 -11.97 30.09 31.71
CA TRP A 643 -12.75 29.38 32.73
C TRP A 643 -11.91 29.19 33.99
N GLY A 644 -12.58 28.88 35.11
CA GLY A 644 -11.98 28.68 36.42
C GLY A 644 -12.29 29.83 37.40
N PRO A 645 -11.52 29.94 38.50
CA PRO A 645 -11.69 30.98 39.51
C PRO A 645 -11.73 32.39 38.91
N GLU A 646 -12.65 33.23 39.41
CA GLU A 646 -12.82 34.63 38.96
C GLU A 646 -13.23 34.80 37.49
N THR A 647 -13.79 33.75 36.87
CA THR A 647 -14.38 33.80 35.52
C THR A 647 -15.87 33.47 35.56
N SER A 648 -16.60 33.79 34.49
CA SER A 648 -18.02 33.45 34.36
C SER A 648 -18.28 31.95 34.18
N PHE A 649 -17.26 31.15 33.85
CA PHE A 649 -17.41 29.73 33.51
C PHE A 649 -16.61 28.87 34.50
N ALA A 650 -17.29 27.97 35.22
CA ALA A 650 -16.63 27.15 36.24
C ALA A 650 -15.56 26.19 35.65
N ASN A 651 -15.83 25.65 34.46
CA ASN A 651 -14.95 24.72 33.75
C ASN A 651 -15.10 24.87 32.23
N ARG A 652 -14.27 24.14 31.49
CA ARG A 652 -14.22 24.16 30.03
C ARG A 652 -15.54 23.70 29.40
N GLU A 653 -16.15 22.66 29.95
CA GLU A 653 -17.39 22.08 29.42
C GLU A 653 -18.55 23.08 29.51
N ALA A 654 -18.65 23.81 30.61
CA ALA A 654 -19.59 24.91 30.79
C ALA A 654 -19.36 26.03 29.75
N PHE A 655 -18.10 26.46 29.59
CA PHE A 655 -17.71 27.45 28.58
C PHE A 655 -18.15 27.04 27.16
N ILE A 656 -17.82 25.82 26.73
CA ILE A 656 -18.17 25.34 25.39
C ILE A 656 -19.68 25.30 25.20
N THR A 657 -20.41 24.80 26.21
CA THR A 657 -21.88 24.62 26.12
C THR A 657 -22.59 25.98 26.02
N GLU A 658 -22.26 26.92 26.91
CA GLU A 658 -22.92 28.22 26.99
C GLU A 658 -22.61 29.11 25.78
N ILE A 659 -21.34 29.15 25.35
CA ILE A 659 -20.96 29.93 24.15
C ILE A 659 -21.56 29.32 22.88
N ARG A 660 -21.64 27.98 22.78
CA ARG A 660 -22.30 27.32 21.64
C ARG A 660 -23.79 27.67 21.56
N GLN A 661 -24.49 27.74 22.69
CA GLN A 661 -25.90 28.17 22.73
C GLN A 661 -26.07 29.63 22.29
N GLY A 662 -25.11 30.51 22.62
CA GLY A 662 -25.12 31.92 22.22
C GLY A 662 -24.69 32.19 20.77
N GLY A 663 -24.19 31.19 20.04
CA GLY A 663 -23.81 31.28 18.64
C GLY A 663 -22.71 32.32 18.36
N ILE A 664 -22.74 32.92 17.16
CA ILE A 664 -21.71 33.84 16.67
C ILE A 664 -21.59 35.10 17.57
N ALA A 665 -22.71 35.62 18.08
CA ALA A 665 -22.71 36.82 18.92
C ALA A 665 -21.96 36.61 20.25
N ALA A 666 -22.12 35.44 20.87
CA ALA A 666 -21.38 35.09 22.08
C ALA A 666 -19.87 34.91 21.80
N MET A 667 -19.53 34.31 20.65
CA MET A 667 -18.13 34.17 20.22
C MET A 667 -17.46 35.54 19.99
N GLU A 668 -18.17 36.48 19.38
CA GLU A 668 -17.69 37.85 19.18
C GLU A 668 -17.46 38.56 20.52
N LEU A 669 -18.35 38.37 21.50
CA LEU A 669 -18.18 38.92 22.85
C LEU A 669 -16.92 38.36 23.53
N VAL A 670 -16.64 37.05 23.40
CA VAL A 670 -15.41 36.44 23.93
C VAL A 670 -14.16 37.03 23.28
N ALA A 671 -14.13 37.16 21.96
CA ALA A 671 -13.00 37.76 21.26
C ALA A 671 -12.76 39.23 21.68
N ARG A 672 -13.84 39.97 21.88
CA ARG A 672 -13.86 41.36 22.37
C ARG A 672 -13.31 41.48 23.79
N ASP A 673 -13.72 40.58 24.70
CA ASP A 673 -13.22 40.53 26.09
C ASP A 673 -11.73 40.16 26.14
N LEU A 674 -11.30 39.19 25.32
CA LEU A 674 -9.89 38.84 25.18
C LEU A 674 -9.04 40.03 24.67
N LYS A 675 -9.56 40.83 23.73
CA LYS A 675 -8.88 42.08 23.29
C LYS A 675 -8.81 43.09 24.44
N ALA A 676 -9.92 43.33 25.14
CA ALA A 676 -10.01 44.28 26.25
C ALA A 676 -9.06 43.94 27.41
N THR A 677 -8.79 42.65 27.61
CA THR A 677 -7.86 42.13 28.63
C THR A 677 -6.42 42.01 28.12
N GLY A 678 -6.15 42.34 26.85
CA GLY A 678 -4.81 42.34 26.25
C GLY A 678 -4.29 40.95 25.90
N LEU A 679 -5.19 39.97 25.74
CA LEU A 679 -4.86 38.56 25.47
C LEU A 679 -5.09 38.14 24.01
N TYR A 680 -5.66 39.01 23.17
CA TYR A 680 -5.97 38.71 21.77
C TYR A 680 -5.77 39.89 20.82
N THR A 681 -5.15 39.63 19.67
CA THR A 681 -5.13 40.54 18.52
C THR A 681 -5.46 39.77 17.24
N ALA A 682 -6.16 40.38 16.29
CA ALA A 682 -6.48 39.74 15.02
C ALA A 682 -6.61 40.77 13.89
N ARG A 683 -5.70 40.67 12.91
CA ARG A 683 -5.59 41.58 11.78
C ARG A 683 -5.59 40.81 10.47
N ALA A 684 -6.29 41.30 9.46
CA ALA A 684 -6.28 40.74 8.11
C ALA A 684 -5.68 41.72 7.11
N LEU A 685 -5.24 41.23 5.95
CA LEU A 685 -4.90 42.10 4.83
C LEU A 685 -6.16 42.77 4.29
N SER A 686 -6.04 44.03 3.88
CA SER A 686 -7.11 44.73 3.16
C SER A 686 -7.28 44.14 1.76
N PHE A 687 -8.54 43.96 1.33
CA PHE A 687 -8.87 43.67 -0.07
C PHE A 687 -8.96 44.93 -0.93
N ALA A 688 -8.60 46.10 -0.41
CA ALA A 688 -8.59 47.34 -1.19
C ALA A 688 -7.68 47.17 -2.42
N GLY A 689 -8.24 47.38 -3.61
CA GLY A 689 -7.55 47.19 -4.88
C GLY A 689 -7.55 45.75 -5.43
N VAL A 690 -8.29 44.82 -4.81
CA VAL A 690 -8.47 43.45 -5.33
C VAL A 690 -9.77 43.36 -6.13
N GLU A 691 -9.66 42.93 -7.39
CA GLU A 691 -10.79 42.64 -8.28
C GLU A 691 -10.91 41.11 -8.47
N TYR A 692 -12.14 40.61 -8.58
CA TYR A 692 -12.44 39.18 -8.75
C TYR A 692 -13.19 38.94 -10.04
N GLU A 693 -12.66 38.04 -10.88
CA GLU A 693 -13.29 37.60 -12.12
C GLU A 693 -13.21 36.07 -12.25
N ILE A 694 -14.30 35.43 -12.65
CA ILE A 694 -14.33 33.98 -12.92
C ILE A 694 -14.01 33.75 -14.40
N LEU A 695 -12.79 33.29 -14.68
CA LEU A 695 -12.38 32.91 -16.03
C LEU A 695 -12.92 31.51 -16.38
N ARG A 696 -13.90 31.46 -17.28
CA ARG A 696 -14.55 30.21 -17.73
C ARG A 696 -13.94 29.70 -19.03
N HIS A 697 -13.61 28.41 -19.07
CA HIS A 697 -13.20 27.70 -20.28
C HIS A 697 -14.34 26.77 -20.75
N GLU A 698 -14.75 26.91 -22.01
CA GLU A 698 -15.71 26.00 -22.66
C GLU A 698 -14.93 24.84 -23.29
N LEU A 699 -15.29 23.60 -22.94
CA LEU A 699 -14.64 22.41 -23.50
C LEU A 699 -14.96 22.29 -24.99
N THR A 700 -13.91 22.05 -25.78
CA THR A 700 -14.01 21.74 -27.21
C THR A 700 -14.45 20.30 -27.44
N ALA A 701 -14.94 19.98 -28.65
CA ALA A 701 -15.32 18.62 -29.01
C ALA A 701 -14.17 17.62 -28.84
N ASP A 702 -12.96 17.97 -29.28
CA ASP A 702 -11.77 17.13 -29.17
C ASP A 702 -11.40 16.86 -27.70
N GLN A 703 -11.53 17.85 -26.82
CA GLN A 703 -11.29 17.67 -25.38
C GLN A 703 -12.33 16.75 -24.73
N ILE A 704 -13.59 16.80 -25.16
CA ILE A 704 -14.63 15.89 -24.70
C ILE A 704 -14.31 14.45 -25.15
N GLU A 705 -13.90 14.26 -26.40
CA GLU A 705 -13.50 12.94 -26.92
C GLU A 705 -12.31 12.34 -26.15
N VAL A 706 -11.30 13.15 -25.83
CA VAL A 706 -10.18 12.71 -24.98
C VAL A 706 -10.66 12.31 -23.58
N TYR A 707 -11.54 13.12 -22.96
CA TYR A 707 -12.09 12.81 -21.65
C TYR A 707 -12.86 11.48 -21.66
N ASP A 708 -13.74 11.28 -22.64
CA ASP A 708 -14.56 10.07 -22.78
C ASP A 708 -13.70 8.82 -23.02
N THR A 709 -12.68 8.93 -23.89
CA THR A 709 -11.71 7.85 -24.14
C THR A 709 -11.04 7.38 -22.85
N TYR A 710 -10.63 8.33 -22.00
CA TYR A 710 -10.03 7.99 -20.71
C TYR A 710 -11.05 7.46 -19.70
N ALA A 711 -12.31 7.92 -19.74
CA ALA A 711 -13.38 7.35 -18.92
C ALA A 711 -13.61 5.87 -19.23
N ASP A 712 -13.60 5.50 -20.51
CA ASP A 712 -13.67 4.11 -20.95
C ASP A 712 -12.45 3.30 -20.49
N ALA A 713 -11.24 3.85 -20.61
CA ALA A 713 -10.03 3.20 -20.11
C ALA A 713 -10.09 2.93 -18.59
N TRP A 714 -10.56 3.89 -17.79
CA TRP A 714 -10.74 3.71 -16.35
C TRP A 714 -11.78 2.64 -15.98
N SER A 715 -12.82 2.46 -16.80
CA SER A 715 -13.78 1.36 -16.67
C SER A 715 -13.11 -0.01 -16.87
N ILE A 716 -12.22 -0.11 -17.88
CA ILE A 716 -11.43 -1.31 -18.14
C ILE A 716 -10.46 -1.60 -16.99
N ILE A 717 -9.75 -0.59 -16.49
CA ILE A 717 -8.83 -0.75 -15.34
C ILE A 717 -9.60 -1.23 -14.10
N HIS A 718 -10.77 -0.66 -13.81
CA HIS A 718 -11.58 -1.03 -12.66
C HIS A 718 -11.98 -2.51 -12.70
N ARG A 719 -12.50 -2.98 -13.85
CA ARG A 719 -12.89 -4.38 -14.04
C ARG A 719 -11.70 -5.33 -13.84
N ASN A 720 -10.56 -5.00 -14.42
CA ASN A 720 -9.34 -5.80 -14.29
C ASN A 720 -8.78 -5.79 -12.86
N MET A 721 -8.89 -4.68 -12.13
CA MET A 721 -8.50 -4.60 -10.71
C MET A 721 -9.38 -5.53 -9.85
N GLU A 722 -10.70 -5.54 -10.06
CA GLU A 722 -11.59 -6.47 -9.34
C GLU A 722 -11.25 -7.94 -9.68
N GLN A 723 -11.01 -8.26 -10.95
CA GLN A 723 -10.56 -9.59 -11.36
C GLN A 723 -9.20 -9.97 -10.73
N ALA A 724 -8.27 -9.02 -10.61
CA ALA A 724 -6.99 -9.24 -9.97
C ALA A 724 -7.13 -9.54 -8.46
N LEU A 725 -8.11 -8.95 -7.78
CA LEU A 725 -8.42 -9.28 -6.38
C LEU A 725 -8.91 -10.72 -6.20
N GLU A 726 -9.63 -11.26 -7.19
CA GLU A 726 -10.03 -12.67 -7.22
C GLU A 726 -8.82 -13.58 -7.51
N LEU A 727 -8.03 -13.26 -8.54
CA LEU A 727 -6.83 -14.03 -8.92
C LEU A 727 -5.81 -14.12 -7.78
N THR A 728 -5.64 -13.04 -7.02
CA THR A 728 -4.70 -12.96 -5.89
C THR A 728 -5.24 -13.57 -4.61
N GLY A 729 -6.51 -14.01 -4.55
CA GLY A 729 -7.10 -14.61 -3.35
C GLY A 729 -7.45 -13.61 -2.24
N VAL A 730 -7.65 -12.34 -2.59
CA VAL A 730 -8.28 -11.34 -1.69
C VAL A 730 -9.80 -11.55 -1.64
N VAL A 731 -10.38 -11.96 -2.77
CA VAL A 731 -11.77 -12.41 -2.93
C VAL A 731 -11.74 -13.88 -3.34
N ASP A 732 -12.59 -14.71 -2.76
CA ASP A 732 -12.71 -16.12 -3.16
C ASP A 732 -13.48 -16.24 -4.48
N ALA A 733 -13.33 -17.37 -5.16
CA ALA A 733 -14.02 -17.64 -6.42
C ALA A 733 -15.56 -17.64 -6.32
N GLY A 734 -16.12 -17.72 -5.10
CA GLY A 734 -17.56 -17.58 -4.83
C GLY A 734 -18.03 -16.14 -4.60
N GLY A 735 -17.13 -15.15 -4.65
CA GLY A 735 -17.43 -13.71 -4.43
C GLY A 735 -17.27 -13.23 -2.97
N ASP A 736 -17.06 -14.14 -2.03
CA ASP A 736 -16.84 -13.80 -0.61
C ASP A 736 -15.49 -13.12 -0.40
N THR A 737 -15.45 -12.08 0.44
CA THR A 737 -14.24 -11.30 0.69
C THR A 737 -13.39 -11.95 1.79
N LEU A 738 -12.22 -12.49 1.42
CA LEU A 738 -11.28 -13.14 2.34
C LEU A 738 -10.37 -12.14 3.08
N ASN A 739 -10.19 -10.93 2.52
CA ASN A 739 -9.43 -9.87 3.16
C ASN A 739 -10.05 -8.49 2.86
N SER A 740 -10.94 -8.04 3.75
CA SER A 740 -11.67 -6.78 3.61
C SER A 740 -10.76 -5.55 3.64
N GLY A 741 -9.68 -5.59 4.42
CA GLY A 741 -8.69 -4.52 4.50
C GLY A 741 -7.93 -4.33 3.18
N ALA A 742 -7.45 -5.42 2.58
CA ALA A 742 -6.77 -5.39 1.28
C ALA A 742 -7.70 -4.90 0.16
N LYS A 743 -8.94 -5.38 0.14
CA LYS A 743 -9.98 -4.94 -0.82
C LYS A 743 -10.29 -3.45 -0.70
N ALA A 744 -10.49 -2.96 0.52
CA ALA A 744 -10.76 -1.54 0.79
C ALA A 744 -9.56 -0.66 0.40
N ALA A 745 -8.34 -1.10 0.70
CA ALA A 745 -7.11 -0.40 0.33
C ALA A 745 -6.93 -0.30 -1.20
N ALA A 746 -7.18 -1.38 -1.93
CA ALA A 746 -7.10 -1.39 -3.40
C ALA A 746 -8.09 -0.40 -4.04
N ARG A 747 -9.37 -0.46 -3.63
CA ARG A 747 -10.41 0.47 -4.11
C ARG A 747 -10.15 1.91 -3.75
N SER A 748 -9.68 2.17 -2.52
CA SER A 748 -9.32 3.52 -2.08
C SER A 748 -8.18 4.12 -2.92
N ARG A 749 -7.12 3.35 -3.20
CA ARG A 749 -6.02 3.79 -4.06
C ARG A 749 -6.48 4.04 -5.50
N PHE A 750 -7.33 3.15 -6.04
CA PHE A 750 -7.93 3.30 -7.36
C PHE A 750 -8.72 4.62 -7.47
N GLU A 751 -9.69 4.84 -6.59
CA GLU A 751 -10.53 6.06 -6.60
C GLU A 751 -9.71 7.34 -6.41
N SER A 752 -8.72 7.31 -5.51
CA SER A 752 -7.83 8.45 -5.27
C SER A 752 -6.95 8.77 -6.48
N CYS A 753 -6.51 7.75 -7.22
CA CYS A 753 -5.76 7.94 -8.45
C CYS A 753 -6.66 8.52 -9.56
N LYS A 754 -7.85 7.94 -9.74
CA LYS A 754 -8.85 8.38 -10.72
C LYS A 754 -9.26 9.84 -10.54
N GLN A 755 -9.55 10.27 -9.30
CA GLN A 755 -9.90 11.66 -9.01
C GLN A 755 -8.77 12.63 -9.37
N ARG A 756 -7.52 12.31 -9.00
CA ARG A 756 -6.35 13.14 -9.34
C ARG A 756 -6.13 13.20 -10.85
N PHE A 757 -6.28 12.07 -11.54
CA PHE A 757 -6.14 11.98 -12.98
C PHE A 757 -7.12 12.91 -13.71
N PHE A 758 -8.42 12.80 -13.44
CA PHE A 758 -9.41 13.65 -14.11
C PHE A 758 -9.30 15.12 -13.69
N GLY A 759 -8.88 15.40 -12.44
CA GLY A 759 -8.51 16.75 -12.02
C GLY A 759 -7.41 17.34 -12.92
N ALA A 760 -6.37 16.57 -13.22
CA ALA A 760 -5.28 17.00 -14.07
C ALA A 760 -5.71 17.14 -15.55
N VAL A 761 -6.53 16.22 -16.08
CA VAL A 761 -7.11 16.34 -17.43
C VAL A 761 -7.89 17.65 -17.58
N LEU A 762 -8.79 17.95 -16.64
CA LEU A 762 -9.61 19.16 -16.69
C LEU A 762 -8.78 20.43 -16.53
N LEU A 763 -7.68 20.38 -15.77
CA LEU A 763 -6.73 21.49 -15.69
C LEU A 763 -5.99 21.68 -17.02
N SER A 764 -5.56 20.60 -17.65
CA SER A 764 -4.92 20.62 -18.98
C SER A 764 -5.85 21.23 -20.03
N CYS A 765 -7.14 20.85 -20.03
CA CYS A 765 -8.12 21.44 -20.95
C CYS A 765 -8.22 22.97 -20.83
N LYS A 766 -8.08 23.53 -19.62
CA LYS A 766 -8.18 24.99 -19.38
C LYS A 766 -6.97 25.77 -19.90
N LEU A 767 -5.86 25.11 -20.19
CA LEU A 767 -4.59 25.73 -20.51
C LEU A 767 -4.67 26.78 -21.64
N PRO A 768 -5.38 26.58 -22.76
CA PRO A 768 -5.48 27.59 -23.81
C PRO A 768 -6.10 28.91 -23.33
N THR A 769 -7.15 28.84 -22.50
CA THR A 769 -7.81 30.04 -21.95
C THR A 769 -6.93 30.73 -20.91
N VAL A 770 -6.21 29.97 -20.08
CA VAL A 770 -5.26 30.52 -19.10
C VAL A 770 -4.09 31.21 -19.80
N ILE A 771 -3.51 30.60 -20.82
CA ILE A 771 -2.42 31.18 -21.62
C ILE A 771 -2.85 32.50 -22.26
N ALA A 772 -4.06 32.55 -22.84
CA ALA A 772 -4.59 33.77 -23.44
C ALA A 772 -4.73 34.90 -22.40
N ALA A 773 -5.24 34.61 -21.21
CA ALA A 773 -5.37 35.59 -20.13
C ALA A 773 -4.00 36.06 -19.61
N VAL A 774 -3.05 35.13 -19.40
CA VAL A 774 -1.68 35.45 -18.98
C VAL A 774 -1.04 36.42 -19.97
N ARG A 775 -1.15 36.16 -21.27
CA ARG A 775 -0.64 37.05 -22.32
C ARG A 775 -1.25 38.45 -22.24
N GLN A 776 -2.57 38.54 -22.11
CA GLN A 776 -3.25 39.83 -22.00
C GLN A 776 -2.74 40.66 -20.81
N HIS A 777 -2.57 40.05 -19.65
CA HIS A 777 -2.06 40.74 -18.47
C HIS A 777 -0.58 41.14 -18.60
N LEU A 778 0.26 40.29 -19.18
CA LEU A 778 1.66 40.61 -19.46
C LEU A 778 1.78 41.76 -20.49
N GLU A 779 0.97 41.76 -21.54
CA GLU A 779 0.90 42.85 -22.54
C GLU A 779 0.42 44.17 -21.90
N ALA A 780 -0.39 44.11 -20.85
CA ALA A 780 -0.77 45.27 -20.04
C ALA A 780 0.32 45.72 -19.03
N GLY A 781 1.49 45.10 -19.02
CA GLY A 781 2.59 45.42 -18.11
C GLY A 781 2.37 44.93 -16.68
N GLN A 782 1.45 43.98 -16.47
CA GLN A 782 1.15 43.40 -15.16
C GLN A 782 1.97 42.13 -14.93
N SER A 783 2.24 41.81 -13.67
CA SER A 783 2.82 40.50 -13.29
C SER A 783 1.71 39.48 -13.06
N VAL A 784 1.94 38.24 -13.50
CA VAL A 784 0.97 37.15 -13.36
C VAL A 784 1.50 36.11 -12.39
N VAL A 785 0.68 35.73 -11.40
CA VAL A 785 0.98 34.64 -10.47
C VAL A 785 -0.05 33.54 -10.68
N LEU A 786 0.43 32.35 -11.04
CA LEU A 786 -0.41 31.16 -11.22
C LEU A 786 -0.25 30.24 -10.01
N GLN A 787 -1.37 29.94 -9.35
CA GLN A 787 -1.41 28.94 -8.29
C GLN A 787 -1.96 27.63 -8.86
N LEU A 788 -1.11 26.59 -8.88
CA LEU A 788 -1.49 25.25 -9.30
C LEU A 788 -1.79 24.38 -8.07
N VAL A 789 -2.77 23.48 -8.18
CA VAL A 789 -3.12 22.53 -7.10
C VAL A 789 -2.02 21.46 -6.93
N SER A 790 -1.26 21.17 -7.99
CA SER A 790 -0.13 20.25 -7.98
C SER A 790 0.87 20.68 -9.06
N THR A 791 2.15 20.75 -8.70
CA THR A 791 3.29 20.97 -9.62
C THR A 791 3.83 19.66 -10.21
N ALA A 792 3.27 18.51 -9.80
CA ALA A 792 3.80 17.17 -10.09
C ALA A 792 5.23 16.91 -9.54
N GLU A 793 5.74 17.77 -8.66
CA GLU A 793 7.07 17.67 -8.05
C GLU A 793 7.32 16.31 -7.38
N ALA A 794 6.36 15.79 -6.62
CA ALA A 794 6.50 14.47 -5.99
C ALA A 794 6.63 13.32 -7.01
N ILE A 795 6.08 13.48 -8.22
CA ILE A 795 6.25 12.51 -9.32
C ILE A 795 7.66 12.68 -9.91
N LEU A 796 8.09 13.92 -10.13
CA LEU A 796 9.42 14.27 -10.62
C LEU A 796 10.55 13.78 -9.68
N ASP A 797 10.51 14.13 -8.40
CA ASP A 797 11.51 13.72 -7.40
C ASP A 797 11.68 12.20 -7.34
N ARG A 798 10.55 11.50 -7.40
CA ARG A 798 10.53 10.05 -7.37
C ARG A 798 11.14 9.46 -8.63
N ARG A 799 10.81 10.00 -9.81
CA ARG A 799 11.41 9.58 -11.08
C ARG A 799 12.90 9.82 -11.08
N LEU A 800 13.33 11.02 -10.67
CA LEU A 800 14.74 11.34 -10.51
C LEU A 800 15.45 10.36 -9.57
N GLY A 801 14.79 9.91 -8.52
CA GLY A 801 15.27 8.88 -7.59
C GLY A 801 15.44 7.48 -8.20
N GLU A 802 14.69 7.14 -9.25
CA GLU A 802 14.73 5.85 -9.94
C GLU A 802 15.75 5.81 -11.09
N LEU A 803 16.07 6.96 -11.69
CA LEU A 803 17.01 7.04 -12.82
C LEU A 803 18.44 6.63 -12.42
N SER A 804 19.06 5.80 -13.25
CA SER A 804 20.49 5.51 -13.19
C SER A 804 21.34 6.75 -13.52
N PRO A 805 22.65 6.75 -13.20
CA PRO A 805 23.54 7.86 -13.55
C PRO A 805 23.57 8.19 -15.05
N ASP A 806 23.39 7.18 -15.90
CA ASP A 806 23.40 7.33 -17.36
C ASP A 806 22.08 7.92 -17.86
N GLU A 807 20.93 7.48 -17.34
CA GLU A 807 19.61 8.04 -17.66
C GLU A 807 19.44 9.47 -17.13
N ARG A 808 20.14 9.84 -16.05
CA ARG A 808 20.17 11.24 -15.57
C ARG A 808 20.96 12.17 -16.49
N ALA A 809 21.84 11.66 -17.34
CA ALA A 809 22.62 12.47 -18.27
C ALA A 809 21.80 12.85 -19.53
N GLU A 810 20.81 12.04 -19.89
CA GLU A 810 19.85 12.28 -20.99
C GLU A 810 18.42 12.26 -20.42
N LEU A 811 18.06 13.32 -19.71
CA LEU A 811 16.76 13.47 -19.04
C LEU A 811 15.61 13.62 -20.05
N ASP A 812 14.87 12.54 -20.27
CA ASP A 812 13.58 12.52 -20.97
C ASP A 812 12.50 11.95 -20.02
N LEU A 813 11.79 12.84 -19.33
CA LEU A 813 10.80 12.48 -18.31
C LEU A 813 9.40 12.96 -18.72
N ASP A 814 8.48 12.02 -18.94
CA ASP A 814 7.07 12.30 -19.13
C ASP A 814 6.37 12.45 -17.76
N LEU A 815 5.94 13.67 -17.42
CA LEU A 815 5.18 13.97 -16.20
C LEU A 815 3.67 14.03 -16.44
N SER A 816 3.19 13.51 -17.58
CA SER A 816 1.77 13.54 -17.93
C SER A 816 0.90 12.80 -16.91
N PRO A 817 -0.39 13.18 -16.78
CA PRO A 817 -1.35 12.44 -15.99
C PRO A 817 -1.42 10.94 -16.33
N ARG A 818 -1.15 10.57 -17.60
CA ARG A 818 -1.06 9.18 -18.04
C ARG A 818 0.00 8.41 -17.24
N GLU A 819 1.16 9.02 -17.01
CA GLU A 819 2.25 8.38 -16.27
C GLU A 819 1.89 8.14 -14.80
N ALA A 820 1.07 9.00 -14.20
CA ALA A 820 0.55 8.79 -12.86
C ALA A 820 -0.36 7.54 -12.77
N VAL A 821 -1.07 7.20 -13.85
CA VAL A 821 -1.87 5.96 -13.94
C VAL A 821 -0.98 4.75 -14.09
N ILE A 822 0.06 4.83 -14.94
CA ILE A 822 1.05 3.76 -15.13
C ILE A 822 1.73 3.43 -13.79
N ASP A 823 2.14 4.45 -13.04
CA ASP A 823 2.73 4.27 -11.72
C ASP A 823 1.76 3.64 -10.71
N TYR A 824 0.48 4.04 -10.73
CA TYR A 824 -0.55 3.35 -9.94
C TYR A 824 -0.63 1.86 -10.32
N LEU A 825 -0.63 1.53 -11.61
CA LEU A 825 -0.68 0.15 -12.07
C LEU A 825 0.55 -0.63 -11.58
N GLN A 826 1.75 -0.05 -11.69
CA GLN A 826 3.00 -0.70 -11.27
C GLN A 826 3.06 -0.96 -9.77
N ARG A 827 2.61 -0.02 -8.94
CA ARG A 827 2.84 -0.04 -7.49
C ARG A 827 1.67 -0.51 -6.65
N ALA A 828 0.45 -0.29 -7.12
CA ALA A 828 -0.76 -0.47 -6.31
C ALA A 828 -1.75 -1.47 -6.90
N PHE A 829 -1.60 -1.87 -8.17
CA PHE A 829 -2.45 -2.89 -8.75
C PHE A 829 -2.26 -4.23 -8.01
N PRO A 830 -3.34 -4.99 -7.73
CA PRO A 830 -3.24 -6.19 -6.89
C PRO A 830 -2.51 -7.33 -7.62
N VAL A 831 -1.20 -7.47 -7.38
CA VAL A 831 -0.39 -8.56 -7.94
C VAL A 831 0.13 -9.54 -6.89
N GLN A 832 0.11 -9.18 -5.60
CA GLN A 832 0.64 -10.02 -4.53
C GLN A 832 -0.30 -11.20 -4.24
N GLN A 833 0.23 -12.43 -4.30
CA GLN A 833 -0.55 -13.63 -4.02
C GLN A 833 -0.86 -13.74 -2.52
N MET A 834 -2.11 -14.07 -2.20
CA MET A 834 -2.56 -14.34 -0.85
C MET A 834 -2.72 -15.85 -0.63
N VAL A 835 -2.48 -16.30 0.60
CA VAL A 835 -2.72 -17.67 1.07
C VAL A 835 -3.88 -17.66 2.08
N PRO A 836 -4.88 -18.55 1.92
CA PRO A 836 -5.96 -18.67 2.89
C PRO A 836 -5.45 -19.23 4.21
N TYR A 837 -6.02 -18.78 5.32
CA TYR A 837 -5.82 -19.32 6.66
C TYR A 837 -7.14 -19.25 7.43
N ARG A 838 -7.31 -20.11 8.42
CA ARG A 838 -8.42 -19.98 9.39
C ARG A 838 -7.95 -19.13 10.55
N ASP A 839 -8.73 -18.13 10.90
CA ASP A 839 -8.48 -17.34 12.08
C ASP A 839 -9.04 -18.02 13.35
N ASP A 840 -8.84 -17.37 14.50
CA ASP A 840 -9.26 -17.87 15.81
C ASP A 840 -10.80 -18.00 15.96
N THR A 841 -11.57 -17.43 15.02
CA THR A 841 -13.04 -17.53 14.97
C THR A 841 -13.52 -18.67 14.06
N GLY A 842 -12.60 -19.34 13.35
CA GLY A 842 -12.90 -20.41 12.39
C GLY A 842 -13.25 -19.92 10.98
N GLU A 843 -13.30 -18.60 10.77
CA GLU A 843 -13.57 -17.96 9.48
C GLU A 843 -12.34 -18.07 8.57
N VAL A 844 -12.56 -18.28 7.26
CA VAL A 844 -11.47 -18.35 6.28
C VAL A 844 -11.12 -16.92 5.86
N ARG A 845 -9.88 -16.52 6.10
CA ARG A 845 -9.31 -15.23 5.68
C ARG A 845 -8.09 -15.46 4.82
N SER A 846 -7.56 -14.41 4.20
CA SER A 846 -6.32 -14.50 3.43
C SER A 846 -5.24 -13.54 3.92
N ARG A 847 -3.98 -14.01 3.87
CA ARG A 847 -2.78 -13.26 4.25
C ARG A 847 -1.74 -13.29 3.13
N PRO A 848 -0.80 -12.34 3.06
CA PRO A 848 0.19 -12.33 1.99
C PRO A 848 1.07 -13.59 2.00
N MET A 849 1.35 -14.12 0.80
CA MET A 849 2.23 -15.27 0.61
C MET A 849 3.69 -14.81 0.47
N PHE A 850 4.58 -15.51 1.15
CA PHE A 850 6.03 -15.33 1.07
C PHE A 850 6.69 -16.66 0.70
N ASP A 851 7.78 -16.59 -0.06
CA ASP A 851 8.60 -17.76 -0.38
C ASP A 851 9.52 -18.16 0.81
N GLU A 852 10.28 -19.24 0.65
CA GLU A 852 11.22 -19.75 1.66
C GLU A 852 12.33 -18.74 2.04
N ARG A 853 12.55 -17.71 1.22
CA ARG A 853 13.53 -16.64 1.43
C ARG A 853 12.91 -15.39 2.06
N GLY A 854 11.61 -15.40 2.34
CA GLY A 854 10.86 -14.26 2.89
C GLY A 854 10.48 -13.21 1.85
N THR A 855 10.57 -13.53 0.55
CA THR A 855 10.20 -12.63 -0.55
C THR A 855 8.70 -12.74 -0.84
N PRO A 856 7.98 -11.62 -1.07
CA PRO A 856 6.59 -11.65 -1.52
C PRO A 856 6.40 -12.46 -2.81
N VAL A 857 5.43 -13.37 -2.83
CA VAL A 857 5.05 -14.11 -4.04
C VAL A 857 4.01 -13.29 -4.83
N THR A 858 4.20 -13.14 -6.13
CA THR A 858 3.25 -12.47 -7.04
C THR A 858 2.47 -13.47 -7.89
N ASN A 859 1.28 -13.06 -8.34
CA ASN A 859 0.42 -13.83 -9.23
C ASN A 859 0.74 -13.46 -10.69
N PRO A 860 1.27 -14.39 -11.51
CA PRO A 860 1.72 -14.08 -12.88
C PRO A 860 0.61 -13.61 -13.83
N GLU A 861 -0.64 -14.00 -13.59
CA GLU A 861 -1.77 -13.58 -14.42
C GLU A 861 -2.22 -12.17 -14.08
N ALA A 862 -2.25 -11.83 -12.78
CA ALA A 862 -2.49 -10.45 -12.36
C ALA A 862 -1.37 -9.50 -12.85
N GLU A 863 -0.12 -9.97 -12.88
CA GLU A 863 1.00 -9.24 -13.49
C GLU A 863 0.82 -9.06 -15.00
N ALA A 864 0.46 -10.11 -15.73
CA ALA A 864 0.21 -10.02 -17.17
C ALA A 864 -0.96 -9.06 -17.50
N THR A 865 -2.04 -9.10 -16.70
CA THR A 865 -3.16 -8.17 -16.84
C THR A 865 -2.73 -6.73 -16.59
N ARG A 866 -1.93 -6.49 -15.54
CA ARG A 866 -1.36 -5.17 -15.27
C ARG A 866 -0.51 -4.69 -16.45
N ASP A 867 0.37 -5.54 -16.96
CA ASP A 867 1.32 -5.18 -18.03
C ASP A 867 0.58 -4.89 -19.34
N ALA A 868 -0.47 -5.65 -19.66
CA ALA A 868 -1.35 -5.38 -20.80
C ALA A 868 -2.13 -4.06 -20.67
N LEU A 869 -2.59 -3.71 -19.45
CA LEU A 869 -3.21 -2.40 -19.20
C LEU A 869 -2.23 -1.25 -19.41
N ILE A 870 -0.97 -1.42 -18.99
CA ILE A 870 0.08 -0.41 -19.21
C ILE A 870 0.30 -0.21 -20.72
N GLU A 871 0.40 -1.28 -21.49
CA GLU A 871 0.54 -1.22 -22.95
C GLU A 871 -0.63 -0.48 -23.61
N GLN A 872 -1.87 -0.81 -23.23
CA GLN A 872 -3.07 -0.12 -23.75
C GLN A 872 -3.08 1.37 -23.41
N LEU A 873 -2.68 1.75 -22.19
CA LEU A 873 -2.61 3.15 -21.78
C LEU A 873 -1.56 3.94 -22.57
N CYS A 874 -0.45 3.31 -22.97
CA CYS A 874 0.59 3.97 -23.77
C CYS A 874 0.08 4.39 -25.16
N ALA A 875 -0.97 3.74 -25.68
CA ALA A 875 -1.58 4.06 -26.97
C ALA A 875 -2.63 5.19 -26.89
N LEU A 876 -2.98 5.69 -25.69
CA LEU A 876 -3.98 6.74 -25.52
C LEU A 876 -3.41 8.14 -25.80
N PRO A 877 -4.26 9.13 -26.20
CA PRO A 877 -3.83 10.48 -26.50
C PRO A 877 -3.03 11.12 -25.35
N PRO A 878 -1.91 11.81 -25.61
CA PRO A 878 -1.12 12.43 -24.56
C PRO A 878 -1.92 13.56 -23.88
N ILE A 879 -1.68 13.74 -22.57
CA ILE A 879 -2.25 14.84 -21.79
C ILE A 879 -1.08 15.69 -21.30
N ALA A 880 -1.01 16.95 -21.74
CA ALA A 880 0.02 17.87 -21.28
C ALA A 880 -0.16 18.16 -19.78
N ALA A 881 0.92 18.11 -19.00
CA ALA A 881 0.92 18.66 -17.66
C ALA A 881 0.82 20.20 -17.76
N VAL A 882 0.08 20.82 -16.82
CA VAL A 882 -0.20 22.27 -16.90
C VAL A 882 1.06 23.10 -16.80
N LEU A 883 1.99 22.74 -15.91
CA LEU A 883 3.26 23.44 -15.76
C LEU A 883 4.10 23.33 -17.04
N ASP A 884 4.22 22.13 -17.60
CA ASP A 884 4.95 21.90 -18.85
C ASP A 884 4.35 22.72 -19.99
N GLY A 885 3.02 22.74 -20.13
CA GLY A 885 2.37 23.54 -21.14
C GLY A 885 2.55 25.07 -20.96
N ILE A 886 2.69 25.55 -19.72
CA ILE A 886 3.07 26.95 -19.45
C ILE A 886 4.54 27.18 -19.85
N LEU A 887 5.45 26.28 -19.45
CA LEU A 887 6.88 26.38 -19.75
C LEU A 887 7.18 26.28 -21.24
N GLU A 888 6.50 25.39 -21.97
CA GLU A 888 6.60 25.27 -23.42
C GLU A 888 6.14 26.55 -24.12
N HIS A 889 5.07 27.18 -23.63
CA HIS A 889 4.52 28.38 -24.26
C HIS A 889 5.34 29.65 -23.97
N PHE A 890 5.72 29.87 -22.71
CA PHE A 890 6.40 31.09 -22.27
C PHE A 890 7.93 30.97 -22.21
N GLY A 891 8.46 29.75 -22.20
CA GLY A 891 9.88 29.47 -22.00
C GLY A 891 10.29 29.47 -20.53
N HIS A 892 11.22 28.58 -20.17
CA HIS A 892 11.72 28.42 -18.79
C HIS A 892 12.38 29.69 -18.23
N ASP A 893 12.98 30.53 -19.07
CA ASP A 893 13.61 31.80 -18.64
C ASP A 893 12.59 32.87 -18.20
N ASN A 894 11.33 32.74 -18.62
CA ASN A 894 10.27 33.73 -18.35
C ASN A 894 9.28 33.27 -17.26
N VAL A 895 9.48 32.08 -16.70
CA VAL A 895 8.62 31.49 -15.67
C VAL A 895 9.47 31.21 -14.44
N ALA A 896 9.07 31.77 -13.30
CA ALA A 896 9.73 31.53 -12.02
C ALA A 896 8.77 30.86 -11.05
N GLU A 897 9.23 29.78 -10.43
CA GLU A 897 8.52 29.12 -9.35
C GLU A 897 8.70 29.92 -8.03
N VAL A 898 7.59 30.25 -7.37
CA VAL A 898 7.58 31.09 -6.14
C VAL A 898 7.58 30.24 -4.86
N THR A 899 7.38 28.91 -4.99
CA THR A 899 7.57 27.93 -3.93
C THR A 899 9.07 27.79 -3.66
N GLY A 900 9.53 28.41 -2.57
CA GLY A 900 10.96 28.56 -2.28
C GLY A 900 11.73 27.23 -2.24
N CYS A 901 12.77 27.14 -3.07
CA CYS A 901 13.88 26.21 -2.89
C CYS A 901 14.91 26.73 -1.87
#